data_AF-V9KDP8-F1
#
_entry.id   AF-V9KDP8-F1
#
_cell.length_a   1.000
_cell.length_b   1.000
_cell.length_c   1.000
_cell.angle_alpha   90.00
_cell.angle_beta   90.00
_cell.angle_gamma   90.00
#
_symmetry.space_group_name_H-M   'P 1'
#
loop_
_entity.id
_entity.type
_entity.pdbx_description
1 polymer ?
#
loop_
_entity_poly.entity_id
_entity_poly.type
_entity_poly.pdbx_seq_one_letter_code
_entity_poly.pdbx_strand_id
1 'polypeptide(L)'
;MPRIMIKGGVWRNTEDEILKAAVMKYGKNQWSRIASLLHRKSAKQCKARWYEWLDPSIKKTEWSREEEEKLLHLAKLMPTQWRTIAPIIGRTAAQCLEHYEYLLDKAAQRDHEEETADDPRKLKPGEIDPNPETKPARPDPVDMDEDELEMLSEARARLANTQGKKAKRKAREKQLEEARRLAALQKRRELRAAGIEIQKKRKKKRGVDYNAEIPFEKKPAPGFYDTSEENYQALEPDFKRLRQQHLDGELRSEKEEAEQKKDKQRLKKKKESDLPSAILQISGVSEFTKKRSKLVLPAPQISDAELEEVVKIGQASEIACQTVEESGMPNSASNALLSEYNIANNGLSLRTARTPAAQDRILQEAQNLMALTNVDTPLKGGLNTPLHESDFSGVTPQRHVVQTPNTVLATPFRTPTHSNETMTPRGGLTPKPTVTTTPGRTPLRDKLNINPGEELVDYNDPSNTKQLEREHREQLRMGLLNLPTPKNDFEIVLPENAERELEEQETEDNFVEDAADVESRKQAMRDAERERELKKRHQVVQRDLPRPSDVNETILRPLNVEPPLTEMQKAEEMVKKEMIIMLHHDALHHPYVDPFGKRGKGAGSSSNNAEHISFLDQNIYEKISKEDMKKASELLTQEMEVVKHGMSHGDLPIDAYNQVWEECYSQVLYLPGQNRYTRANLSSKKDRIESLEKKLETNRGHMTTEAKQAAKMEKKLKILLGGYQSRATGLIKQLSDLWDQIEQAHLELCTFEELKKHEDIAIPRRQESLREDVARQQEREKELQQRYADLLLEKEGLLAAKY
;
A
#
# COMPACT_ATOMS: atom_id res chain seq x y z
N MET A 1 36.66 13.63 31.62
CA MET A 1 36.04 14.74 32.38
C MET A 1 34.54 14.50 32.47
N PRO A 2 33.87 14.77 33.61
CA PRO A 2 32.41 14.75 33.68
C PRO A 2 31.85 15.88 32.81
N ARG A 3 30.91 15.58 31.90
CA ARG A 3 30.19 16.64 31.15
C ARG A 3 29.39 17.49 32.15
N ILE A 4 29.79 18.75 32.31
CA ILE A 4 29.00 19.75 33.06
C ILE A 4 27.76 20.06 32.23
N MET A 5 26.67 19.32 32.48
CA MET A 5 25.39 19.56 31.84
C MET A 5 24.78 20.83 32.44
N ILE A 6 24.90 21.96 31.74
CA ILE A 6 24.13 23.17 32.03
C ILE A 6 22.65 22.85 31.75
N LYS A 7 21.79 22.96 32.77
CA LYS A 7 20.37 22.60 32.70
C LYS A 7 19.48 23.84 32.80
N GLY A 8 18.38 23.85 32.05
CA GLY A 8 17.41 24.93 32.02
C GLY A 8 17.34 25.64 30.66
N GLY A 9 17.11 26.94 30.71
CA GLY A 9 16.70 27.73 29.55
C GLY A 9 15.20 27.58 29.26
N VAL A 10 14.74 28.31 28.25
CA VAL A 10 13.34 28.35 27.80
C VAL A 10 12.81 26.96 27.42
N TRP A 11 11.50 26.77 27.58
CA TRP A 11 10.78 25.56 27.16
C TRP A 11 10.38 25.66 25.68
N ARG A 12 10.67 24.62 24.89
CA ARG A 12 10.18 24.45 23.50
C ARG A 12 8.92 23.57 23.49
N ASN A 13 8.11 23.66 22.43
CA ASN A 13 6.89 22.87 22.30
C ASN A 13 7.19 21.36 22.17
N THR A 14 8.28 20.98 21.50
CA THR A 14 8.84 19.62 21.53
C THR A 14 9.03 19.06 22.95
N GLU A 15 9.68 19.82 23.84
CA GLU A 15 9.94 19.42 25.22
C GLU A 15 8.64 19.26 26.02
N ASP A 16 7.68 20.17 25.84
CA ASP A 16 6.38 20.13 26.51
C ASP A 16 5.53 18.92 26.04
N GLU A 17 5.53 18.57 24.75
CA GLU A 17 4.82 17.39 24.23
C GLU A 17 5.47 16.08 24.70
N ILE A 18 6.81 16.01 24.73
CA ILE A 18 7.52 14.87 25.32
C ILE A 18 7.20 14.76 26.83
N LEU A 19 7.12 15.89 27.54
CA LEU A 19 6.77 15.94 28.96
C LEU A 19 5.34 15.43 29.20
N LYS A 20 4.35 15.84 28.39
CA LYS A 20 2.99 15.30 28.43
C LYS A 20 2.97 13.79 28.22
N ALA A 21 3.58 13.30 27.14
CA ALA A 21 3.61 11.86 26.83
C ALA A 21 4.36 11.03 27.89
N ALA A 22 5.42 11.59 28.48
CA ALA A 22 6.16 10.97 29.57
C ALA A 22 5.35 10.92 30.88
N VAL A 23 4.57 11.97 31.20
CA VAL A 23 3.64 11.95 32.35
C VAL A 23 2.51 10.95 32.12
N MET A 24 1.97 10.82 30.90
CA MET A 24 0.98 9.79 30.55
C MET A 24 1.52 8.36 30.77
N LYS A 25 2.80 8.10 30.50
CA LYS A 25 3.42 6.77 30.69
C LYS A 25 3.93 6.50 32.11
N TYR A 26 4.53 7.49 32.78
CA TYR A 26 5.25 7.30 34.05
C TYR A 26 4.56 7.91 35.28
N GLY A 27 3.50 8.70 35.08
CA GLY A 27 2.74 9.35 36.14
C GLY A 27 3.45 10.53 36.82
N LYS A 28 2.68 11.29 37.61
CA LYS A 28 3.11 12.54 38.29
C LYS A 28 4.12 12.37 39.45
N ASN A 29 4.67 11.16 39.64
CA ASN A 29 5.57 10.84 40.76
C ASN A 29 7.00 10.45 40.32
N GLN A 30 7.24 10.15 39.03
CA GLN A 30 8.54 9.64 38.54
C GLN A 30 9.36 10.70 37.78
N TRP A 31 9.46 11.92 38.32
CA TRP A 31 10.10 13.08 37.65
C TRP A 31 11.55 12.85 37.21
N SER A 32 12.34 12.05 37.94
CA SER A 32 13.72 11.69 37.52
C SER A 32 13.71 10.87 36.21
N ARG A 33 12.75 9.96 36.06
CA ARG A 33 12.59 9.14 34.85
C ARG A 33 12.09 9.96 33.67
N ILE A 34 11.19 10.91 33.92
CA ILE A 34 10.69 11.87 32.94
C ILE A 34 11.83 12.78 32.44
N ALA A 35 12.60 13.39 33.34
CA ALA A 35 13.75 14.21 32.97
C ALA A 35 14.84 13.42 32.22
N SER A 36 14.93 12.10 32.40
CA SER A 36 15.85 11.27 31.61
C SER A 36 15.48 11.13 30.12
N LEU A 37 14.31 11.64 29.68
CA LEU A 37 13.94 11.82 28.27
C LEU A 37 14.24 13.23 27.73
N LEU A 38 14.56 14.20 28.61
CA LEU A 38 14.73 15.62 28.26
C LEU A 38 16.16 16.06 28.64
N HIS A 39 17.10 15.87 27.72
CA HIS A 39 18.55 16.07 27.90
C HIS A 39 18.96 17.37 28.63
N ARG A 40 18.28 18.50 28.38
CA ARG A 40 18.59 19.82 28.97
C ARG A 40 17.72 20.22 30.17
N LYS A 41 16.72 19.43 30.56
CA LYS A 41 15.78 19.78 31.64
C LYS A 41 15.95 18.85 32.85
N SER A 42 15.96 19.42 34.06
CA SER A 42 16.07 18.65 35.31
C SER A 42 14.73 18.13 35.81
N ALA A 43 14.74 17.15 36.71
CA ALA A 43 13.53 16.62 37.35
C ALA A 43 12.73 17.69 38.12
N LYS A 44 13.41 18.68 38.71
CA LYS A 44 12.75 19.82 39.38
C LYS A 44 12.05 20.72 38.36
N GLN A 45 12.73 21.05 37.26
CA GLN A 45 12.18 21.87 36.17
C GLN A 45 10.99 21.18 35.49
N CYS A 46 11.09 19.88 35.18
CA CYS A 46 9.96 19.09 34.64
C CYS A 46 8.74 19.08 35.58
N LYS A 47 8.98 18.97 36.90
CA LYS A 47 7.91 19.03 37.90
C LYS A 47 7.28 20.42 37.96
N ALA A 48 8.09 21.48 38.04
CA ALA A 48 7.61 22.85 38.10
C ALA A 48 6.82 23.20 36.82
N ARG A 49 7.38 22.93 35.62
CA ARG A 49 6.70 23.08 34.33
C ARG A 49 5.35 22.38 34.28
N TRP A 50 5.25 21.18 34.85
CA TRP A 50 3.97 20.48 34.94
C TRP A 50 2.96 21.24 35.81
N TYR A 51 3.30 21.55 37.06
CA TYR A 51 2.37 22.18 38.01
C TYR A 51 2.13 23.68 37.78
N GLU A 52 2.95 24.35 36.97
CA GLU A 52 2.84 25.79 36.70
C GLU A 52 2.37 26.12 35.27
N TRP A 53 2.45 25.17 34.32
CA TRP A 53 1.97 25.38 32.95
C TRP A 53 1.20 24.19 32.33
N LEU A 54 1.58 22.93 32.53
CA LEU A 54 1.03 21.82 31.73
C LEU A 54 -0.15 21.05 32.36
N ASP A 55 -0.38 21.15 33.67
CA ASP A 55 -1.50 20.44 34.29
C ASP A 55 -2.84 21.00 33.75
N PRO A 56 -3.75 20.17 33.21
CA PRO A 56 -5.00 20.63 32.60
C PRO A 56 -5.95 21.29 33.61
N SER A 57 -5.67 21.20 34.91
CA SER A 57 -6.41 21.90 35.97
C SER A 57 -6.11 23.42 36.01
N ILE A 58 -5.08 23.89 35.30
CA ILE A 58 -4.65 25.30 35.30
C ILE A 58 -5.50 26.10 34.31
N LYS A 59 -6.29 27.05 34.81
CA LYS A 59 -7.01 28.02 33.97
C LYS A 59 -6.02 28.95 33.25
N LYS A 60 -6.05 28.94 31.92
CA LYS A 60 -5.29 29.86 31.04
C LYS A 60 -6.21 30.82 30.25
N THR A 61 -7.48 30.86 30.60
CA THR A 61 -8.44 31.86 30.10
C THR A 61 -8.12 33.22 30.70
N GLU A 62 -8.71 34.27 30.13
CA GLU A 62 -8.70 35.63 30.69
C GLU A 62 -9.21 35.65 32.14
N TRP A 63 -8.86 36.72 32.86
CA TRP A 63 -9.30 36.93 34.24
C TRP A 63 -10.74 37.42 34.26
N SER A 64 -11.56 36.79 35.11
CA SER A 64 -12.92 37.28 35.37
C SER A 64 -12.90 38.32 36.49
N ARG A 65 -13.82 39.28 36.44
CA ARG A 65 -13.96 40.33 37.47
C ARG A 65 -14.11 39.76 38.89
N GLU A 66 -14.80 38.63 39.05
CA GLU A 66 -14.92 37.94 40.34
C GLU A 66 -13.61 37.30 40.84
N GLU A 67 -12.70 36.91 39.94
CA GLU A 67 -11.35 36.43 40.29
C GLU A 67 -10.45 37.62 40.67
N GLU A 68 -10.58 38.77 39.99
CA GLU A 68 -9.83 40.00 40.27
C GLU A 68 -10.20 40.64 41.62
N GLU A 69 -11.50 40.83 41.88
CA GLU A 69 -11.97 41.40 43.16
C GLU A 69 -11.56 40.49 44.34
N LYS A 70 -11.60 39.17 44.15
CA LYS A 70 -11.14 38.17 45.13
C LYS A 70 -9.61 38.18 45.29
N LEU A 71 -8.84 38.34 44.21
CA LEU A 71 -7.39 38.49 44.25
C LEU A 71 -6.98 39.72 45.07
N LEU A 72 -7.55 40.89 44.78
CA LEU A 72 -7.25 42.14 45.48
C LEU A 72 -7.63 42.06 46.96
N HIS A 73 -8.79 41.48 47.28
CA HIS A 73 -9.20 41.25 48.67
C HIS A 73 -8.22 40.34 49.42
N LEU A 74 -7.85 39.19 48.83
CA LEU A 74 -6.95 38.22 49.46
C LEU A 74 -5.49 38.72 49.54
N ALA A 75 -5.02 39.50 48.55
CA ALA A 75 -3.70 40.12 48.58
C ALA A 75 -3.60 41.21 49.66
N LYS A 76 -4.69 41.97 49.90
CA LYS A 76 -4.79 42.92 51.01
C LYS A 76 -4.86 42.23 52.38
N LEU A 77 -5.54 41.08 52.47
CA LEU A 77 -5.70 40.31 53.70
C LEU A 77 -4.44 39.50 54.07
N MET A 78 -3.74 38.95 53.08
CA MET A 78 -2.54 38.12 53.24
C MET A 78 -1.40 38.64 52.34
N PRO A 79 -0.71 39.73 52.75
CA PRO A 79 0.33 40.35 51.93
C PRO A 79 1.40 39.34 51.47
N THR A 80 1.70 39.37 50.17
CA THR A 80 2.72 38.57 49.46
C THR A 80 2.66 37.04 49.58
N GLN A 81 1.58 36.46 50.13
CA GLN A 81 1.43 35.01 50.32
C GLN A 81 0.85 34.27 49.11
N TRP A 82 1.43 34.47 47.92
CA TRP A 82 0.87 33.99 46.64
C TRP A 82 0.63 32.48 46.56
N ARG A 83 1.46 31.65 47.20
CA ARG A 83 1.26 30.18 47.25
C ARG A 83 0.04 29.77 48.09
N THR A 84 -0.41 30.62 49.02
CA THR A 84 -1.63 30.44 49.83
C THR A 84 -2.87 30.98 49.10
N ILE A 85 -2.73 32.11 48.40
CA ILE A 85 -3.82 32.76 47.65
C ILE A 85 -4.22 31.94 46.40
N ALA A 86 -3.23 31.44 45.65
CA ALA A 86 -3.41 30.67 44.42
C ALA A 86 -4.47 29.56 44.46
N PRO A 87 -4.44 28.60 45.42
CA PRO A 87 -5.45 27.55 45.50
C PRO A 87 -6.86 28.06 45.86
N ILE A 88 -6.99 29.22 46.50
CA ILE A 88 -8.30 29.80 46.85
C ILE A 88 -8.97 30.44 45.63
N ILE A 89 -8.19 31.03 44.71
CA ILE A 89 -8.73 31.60 43.46
C ILE A 89 -8.75 30.61 42.29
N GLY A 90 -7.99 29.51 42.36
CA GLY A 90 -7.94 28.49 41.30
C GLY A 90 -7.04 28.86 40.11
N ARG A 91 -5.98 29.65 40.35
CA ARG A 91 -4.94 30.03 39.37
C ARG A 91 -3.55 29.63 39.91
N THR A 92 -2.49 29.72 39.12
CA THR A 92 -1.12 29.48 39.63
C THR A 92 -0.59 30.71 40.38
N ALA A 93 0.30 30.50 41.36
CA ALA A 93 0.86 31.60 42.16
C ALA A 93 1.62 32.65 41.32
N ALA A 94 2.21 32.25 40.19
CA ALA A 94 2.85 33.16 39.24
C ALA A 94 1.81 34.04 38.52
N GLN A 95 0.73 33.43 37.98
CA GLN A 95 -0.39 34.17 37.39
C GLN A 95 -1.01 35.16 38.39
N CYS A 96 -1.14 34.76 39.67
CA CYS A 96 -1.70 35.62 40.72
C CYS A 96 -0.85 36.89 40.94
N LEU A 97 0.47 36.72 41.01
CA LEU A 97 1.42 37.81 41.22
C LEU A 97 1.46 38.73 39.99
N GLU A 98 1.65 38.18 38.80
CA GLU A 98 1.73 38.92 37.53
C GLU A 98 0.46 39.75 37.29
N HIS A 99 -0.73 39.18 37.54
CA HIS A 99 -1.99 39.91 37.38
C HIS A 99 -2.23 40.94 38.49
N TYR A 100 -1.77 40.69 39.71
CA TYR A 100 -1.83 41.68 40.79
C TYR A 100 -0.91 42.88 40.51
N GLU A 101 0.32 42.64 40.05
CA GLU A 101 1.25 43.69 39.61
C GLU A 101 0.65 44.48 38.44
N TYR A 102 0.08 43.81 37.43
CA TYR A 102 -0.63 44.47 36.33
C TYR A 102 -1.82 45.33 36.78
N LEU A 103 -2.61 44.88 37.76
CA LEU A 103 -3.73 45.66 38.30
C LEU A 103 -3.26 46.88 39.10
N LEU A 104 -2.14 46.79 39.83
CA LEU A 104 -1.53 47.93 40.51
C LEU A 104 -0.92 48.93 39.52
N ASP A 105 -0.19 48.44 38.52
CA ASP A 105 0.43 49.24 37.46
C ASP A 105 -0.63 50.03 36.68
N LYS A 106 -1.71 49.35 36.26
CA LYS A 106 -2.87 49.96 35.61
C LYS A 106 -3.61 50.99 36.48
N ALA A 107 -3.48 50.94 37.80
CA ALA A 107 -4.03 51.95 38.71
C ALA A 107 -3.05 53.14 38.87
N ALA A 108 -1.77 52.87 39.12
CA ALA A 108 -0.73 53.89 39.23
C ALA A 108 -0.58 54.73 37.95
N GLN A 109 -0.62 54.07 36.78
CA GLN A 109 -0.58 54.69 35.46
C GLN A 109 -1.81 55.56 35.16
N ARG A 110 -2.91 55.41 35.91
CA ARG A 110 -4.10 56.26 35.82
C ARG A 110 -4.08 57.43 36.80
N ASP A 111 -3.37 57.30 37.92
CA ASP A 111 -3.15 58.41 38.87
C ASP A 111 -2.03 59.36 38.39
N HIS A 112 -1.10 58.90 37.55
CA HIS A 112 -0.02 59.70 36.96
C HIS A 112 -0.13 59.80 35.42
N GLU A 113 -0.71 60.88 34.90
CA GLU A 113 -1.02 61.09 33.47
C GLU A 113 0.19 61.33 32.53
N GLU A 114 1.44 61.03 32.91
CA GLU A 114 2.64 61.21 32.05
C GLU A 114 3.36 59.89 31.74
N GLU A 115 3.02 59.30 30.59
CA GLU A 115 3.40 57.93 30.17
C GLU A 115 4.90 57.65 29.94
N THR A 116 5.80 58.64 30.09
CA THR A 116 7.21 58.51 29.64
C THR A 116 8.27 59.12 30.57
N ALA A 117 7.91 59.60 31.76
CA ALA A 117 8.85 60.31 32.64
C ALA A 117 9.72 59.39 33.54
N ASP A 118 9.33 58.13 33.75
CA ASP A 118 10.00 57.21 34.67
C ASP A 118 10.78 56.10 33.93
N ASP A 119 11.82 55.58 34.58
CA ASP A 119 12.96 54.82 34.00
C ASP A 119 12.58 53.74 32.96
N PRO A 120 12.84 53.98 31.64
CA PRO A 120 12.33 53.15 30.54
C PRO A 120 12.76 51.68 30.49
N ARG A 121 13.77 51.27 31.28
CA ARG A 121 14.33 49.90 31.21
C ARG A 121 14.76 49.33 32.57
N LYS A 122 13.80 49.22 33.50
CA LYS A 122 13.92 48.30 34.66
C LYS A 122 13.87 46.80 34.27
N LEU A 123 13.58 46.49 33.00
CA LEU A 123 13.62 45.13 32.47
C LEU A 123 15.08 44.65 32.34
N LYS A 124 15.46 43.65 33.15
CA LYS A 124 16.84 43.18 33.30
C LYS A 124 17.47 42.64 31.99
N PRO A 125 18.43 43.33 31.36
CA PRO A 125 19.03 42.86 30.12
C PRO A 125 20.13 41.82 30.38
N GLY A 126 20.08 40.67 29.70
CA GLY A 126 21.14 39.66 29.72
C GLY A 126 21.13 38.69 30.91
N GLU A 127 20.22 38.84 31.88
CA GLU A 127 20.02 37.84 32.94
C GLU A 127 19.26 36.60 32.43
N ILE A 128 19.54 35.44 33.05
CA ILE A 128 18.75 34.22 32.85
C ILE A 128 17.47 34.37 33.68
N ASP A 129 16.31 34.21 33.03
CA ASP A 129 15.00 34.16 33.66
C ASP A 129 14.99 33.17 34.86
N PRO A 130 14.60 33.60 36.07
CA PRO A 130 14.58 32.73 37.25
C PRO A 130 13.42 31.72 37.26
N ASN A 131 12.34 31.94 36.48
CA ASN A 131 11.16 31.06 36.45
C ASN A 131 10.60 30.82 35.02
N PRO A 132 11.43 30.31 34.08
CA PRO A 132 11.03 30.06 32.68
C PRO A 132 9.94 28.99 32.56
N GLU A 133 9.68 28.20 33.61
CA GLU A 133 8.58 27.24 33.68
C GLU A 133 7.18 27.87 33.60
N THR A 134 7.05 29.16 33.90
CA THR A 134 5.75 29.88 33.89
C THR A 134 5.38 30.45 32.52
N LYS A 135 6.36 30.66 31.63
CA LYS A 135 6.16 31.32 30.33
C LYS A 135 5.62 30.37 29.25
N PRO A 136 4.94 30.86 28.20
CA PRO A 136 4.57 30.04 27.05
C PRO A 136 5.76 29.31 26.41
N ALA A 137 5.50 28.12 25.86
CA ALA A 137 6.53 27.40 25.09
C ALA A 137 6.86 28.14 23.80
N ARG A 138 8.12 28.12 23.38
CA ARG A 138 8.50 28.57 22.04
C ARG A 138 8.00 27.57 20.98
N PRO A 139 7.40 28.04 19.88
CA PRO A 139 7.10 27.19 18.73
C PRO A 139 8.36 26.51 18.21
N ASP A 140 8.18 25.32 17.64
CA ASP A 140 9.26 24.51 17.10
C ASP A 140 9.76 25.14 15.77
N PRO A 141 11.09 25.23 15.54
CA PRO A 141 11.62 25.76 14.28
C PRO A 141 11.29 24.84 13.09
N VAL A 142 11.27 25.39 11.88
CA VAL A 142 10.99 24.59 10.66
C VAL A 142 12.11 23.58 10.39
N ASP A 143 13.36 23.99 10.64
CA ASP A 143 14.53 23.11 10.63
C ASP A 143 14.88 22.77 12.08
N MET A 144 14.64 21.50 12.44
CA MET A 144 14.83 20.97 13.79
C MET A 144 16.28 20.53 13.95
N ASP A 145 16.94 20.97 15.02
CA ASP A 145 18.33 20.58 15.28
C ASP A 145 18.47 19.07 15.58
N GLU A 146 19.69 18.53 15.41
CA GLU A 146 19.99 17.12 15.63
C GLU A 146 19.66 16.68 17.07
N ASP A 147 19.88 17.57 18.04
CA ASP A 147 19.54 17.42 19.46
C ASP A 147 18.04 17.13 19.64
N GLU A 148 17.15 17.93 19.02
CA GLU A 148 15.70 17.73 19.11
C GLU A 148 15.19 16.51 18.35
N LEU A 149 15.76 16.22 17.18
CA LEU A 149 15.42 15.03 16.40
C LEU A 149 15.85 13.75 17.11
N GLU A 150 17.06 13.72 17.70
CA GLU A 150 17.53 12.61 18.53
C GLU A 150 16.64 12.47 19.77
N MET A 151 16.36 13.56 20.49
CA MET A 151 15.48 13.57 21.66
C MET A 151 14.08 13.02 21.33
N LEU A 152 13.46 13.42 20.22
CA LEU A 152 12.17 12.89 19.77
C LEU A 152 12.26 11.39 19.41
N SER A 153 13.35 10.96 18.77
CA SER A 153 13.57 9.55 18.43
C SER A 153 13.74 8.67 19.68
N GLU A 154 14.50 9.16 20.67
CA GLU A 154 14.69 8.47 21.95
C GLU A 154 13.39 8.44 22.76
N ALA A 155 12.66 9.55 22.82
CA ALA A 155 11.35 9.61 23.47
C ALA A 155 10.39 8.57 22.88
N ARG A 156 10.25 8.50 21.55
CA ARG A 156 9.43 7.48 20.86
C ARG A 156 9.90 6.06 21.20
N ALA A 157 11.19 5.77 21.14
CA ALA A 157 11.75 4.45 21.43
C ALA A 157 11.54 4.03 22.90
N ARG A 158 11.74 4.95 23.86
CA ARG A 158 11.52 4.72 25.29
C ARG A 158 10.04 4.63 25.65
N LEU A 159 9.16 5.36 24.97
CA LEU A 159 7.71 5.26 25.14
C LEU A 159 7.15 3.95 24.57
N ALA A 160 7.62 3.47 23.41
CA ALA A 160 7.24 2.17 22.86
C ALA A 160 7.76 0.99 23.70
N ASN A 161 8.93 1.12 24.34
CA ASN A 161 9.53 0.02 25.10
C ASN A 161 8.83 -0.25 26.45
N THR A 162 8.19 -1.41 26.57
CA THR A 162 7.61 -1.94 27.82
C THR A 162 8.42 -3.09 28.43
N GLN A 163 9.33 -3.71 27.68
CA GLN A 163 10.01 -4.95 28.08
C GLN A 163 11.35 -4.72 28.80
N GLY A 164 11.51 -5.36 29.96
CA GLY A 164 12.78 -5.41 30.70
C GLY A 164 13.83 -6.35 30.09
N LYS A 165 15.06 -6.28 30.62
CA LYS A 165 16.23 -7.06 30.12
C LYS A 165 15.97 -8.57 30.03
N LYS A 166 15.28 -9.16 31.02
CA LYS A 166 14.98 -10.61 31.07
C LYS A 166 14.01 -11.04 29.95
N ALA A 167 12.96 -10.25 29.68
CA ALA A 167 12.01 -10.52 28.61
C ALA A 167 12.68 -10.43 27.23
N LYS A 168 13.44 -9.35 26.96
CA LYS A 168 14.18 -9.20 25.70
C LYS A 168 15.23 -10.30 25.48
N ARG A 169 15.91 -10.75 26.55
CA ARG A 169 16.83 -11.90 26.49
C ARG A 169 16.08 -13.19 26.11
N LYS A 170 14.98 -13.51 26.80
CA LYS A 170 14.18 -14.72 26.55
C LYS A 170 13.54 -14.72 25.15
N ALA A 171 13.16 -13.55 24.62
CA ALA A 171 12.66 -13.41 23.26
C ALA A 171 13.74 -13.77 22.21
N ARG A 172 14.95 -13.21 22.34
CA ARG A 172 16.09 -13.57 21.47
C ARG A 172 16.52 -15.03 21.63
N GLU A 173 16.48 -15.55 22.85
CA GLU A 173 16.75 -16.96 23.14
C GLU A 173 15.75 -17.88 22.43
N LYS A 174 14.45 -17.56 22.46
CA LYS A 174 13.40 -18.29 21.70
C LYS A 174 13.69 -18.26 20.19
N GLN A 175 14.03 -17.09 19.62
CA GLN A 175 14.38 -16.95 18.21
C GLN A 175 15.61 -17.77 17.81
N LEU A 176 16.66 -17.74 18.64
CA LEU A 176 17.87 -18.53 18.42
C LEU A 176 17.61 -20.03 18.52
N GLU A 177 16.74 -20.46 19.43
CA GLU A 177 16.37 -21.87 19.57
C GLU A 177 15.51 -22.36 18.40
N GLU A 178 14.60 -21.53 17.89
CA GLU A 178 13.85 -21.78 16.66
C GLU A 178 14.76 -21.88 15.44
N ALA A 179 15.71 -20.96 15.29
CA ALA A 179 16.72 -20.99 14.22
C ALA A 179 17.60 -22.26 14.31
N ARG A 180 18.05 -22.65 15.50
CA ARG A 180 18.79 -23.91 15.73
C ARG A 180 17.95 -25.13 15.38
N ARG A 181 16.67 -25.15 15.79
CA ARG A 181 15.72 -26.23 15.49
C ARG A 181 15.55 -26.39 13.98
N LEU A 182 15.39 -25.29 13.23
CA LEU A 182 15.27 -25.31 11.78
C LEU A 182 16.57 -25.76 11.09
N ALA A 183 17.73 -25.26 11.51
CA ALA A 183 19.03 -25.70 10.97
C ALA A 183 19.29 -27.19 11.23
N ALA A 184 18.98 -27.68 12.43
CA ALA A 184 19.07 -29.10 12.77
C ALA A 184 18.06 -29.96 11.99
N LEU A 185 16.85 -29.44 11.74
CA LEU A 185 15.83 -30.09 10.91
C LEU A 185 16.31 -30.23 9.46
N GLN A 186 16.89 -29.15 8.89
CA GLN A 186 17.46 -29.15 7.55
C GLN A 186 18.59 -30.17 7.44
N LYS A 187 19.58 -30.14 8.35
CA LYS A 187 20.70 -31.10 8.33
C LYS A 187 20.22 -32.55 8.49
N ARG A 188 19.17 -32.79 9.28
CA ARG A 188 18.54 -34.13 9.38
C ARG A 188 17.81 -34.54 8.11
N ARG A 189 17.17 -33.60 7.40
CA ARG A 189 16.52 -33.86 6.10
C ARG A 189 17.55 -34.18 5.02
N GLU A 190 18.65 -33.42 4.94
CA GLU A 190 19.76 -33.67 4.02
C GLU A 190 20.36 -35.07 4.24
N LEU A 191 20.67 -35.43 5.51
CA LEU A 191 21.19 -36.76 5.83
C LEU A 191 20.21 -37.88 5.48
N ARG A 192 18.91 -37.73 5.78
CA ARG A 192 17.89 -38.74 5.41
C ARG A 192 17.66 -38.84 3.91
N ALA A 193 17.69 -37.73 3.17
CA ALA A 193 17.59 -37.74 1.71
C ALA A 193 18.79 -38.43 1.05
N ALA A 194 19.97 -38.36 1.69
CA ALA A 194 21.17 -39.11 1.30
C ALA A 194 21.21 -40.55 1.86
N GLY A 195 20.16 -41.04 2.53
CA GLY A 195 20.11 -42.38 3.13
C GLY A 195 20.97 -42.60 4.38
N ILE A 196 21.54 -41.54 4.98
CA ILE A 196 22.50 -41.64 6.09
C ILE A 196 21.80 -41.60 7.46
N GLU A 197 21.74 -42.74 8.14
CA GLU A 197 21.10 -42.90 9.46
C GLU A 197 22.02 -42.59 10.65
N ILE A 198 22.23 -41.30 10.96
CA ILE A 198 22.97 -40.90 12.18
C ILE A 198 22.03 -40.75 13.38
N GLN A 199 22.10 -41.72 14.31
CA GLN A 199 21.38 -41.71 15.58
C GLN A 199 21.90 -40.60 16.53
N LYS A 200 20.99 -39.85 17.16
CA LYS A 200 21.34 -38.75 18.09
C LYS A 200 21.21 -39.19 19.54
N LYS A 201 22.30 -39.03 20.32
CA LYS A 201 22.31 -39.33 21.77
C LYS A 201 21.46 -38.31 22.55
N ARG A 202 20.41 -38.78 23.24
CA ARG A 202 19.60 -37.96 24.18
C ARG A 202 20.25 -37.98 25.58
N LYS A 203 20.77 -36.84 26.06
CA LYS A 203 21.29 -36.70 27.43
C LYS A 203 20.24 -36.10 28.39
N LYS A 204 19.21 -36.87 28.73
CA LYS A 204 18.31 -36.56 29.87
C LYS A 204 18.04 -37.84 30.66
N LYS A 205 18.38 -37.83 31.97
CA LYS A 205 18.20 -38.97 32.89
C LYS A 205 16.83 -38.97 33.60
N ARG A 206 16.04 -37.89 33.48
CA ARG A 206 14.77 -37.71 34.19
C ARG A 206 13.77 -36.94 33.30
N GLY A 207 12.54 -37.44 33.25
CA GLY A 207 11.43 -36.92 32.46
C GLY A 207 10.76 -38.01 31.62
N VAL A 208 9.43 -38.01 31.56
CA VAL A 208 8.62 -38.87 30.69
C VAL A 208 8.87 -38.48 29.23
N ASP A 209 8.93 -39.45 28.33
CA ASP A 209 9.01 -39.18 26.90
C ASP A 209 7.59 -39.04 26.32
N TYR A 210 7.13 -37.80 26.19
CA TYR A 210 5.78 -37.43 25.74
C TYR A 210 5.35 -37.98 24.37
N ASN A 211 6.30 -38.55 23.61
CA ASN A 211 6.08 -39.16 22.30
C ASN A 211 6.00 -40.70 22.35
N ALA A 212 6.39 -41.34 23.47
CA ALA A 212 6.46 -42.79 23.59
C ALA A 212 5.23 -43.39 24.28
N GLU A 213 4.66 -42.66 25.25
CA GLU A 213 3.50 -43.08 26.04
C GLU A 213 2.62 -41.87 26.37
N ILE A 214 1.35 -42.11 26.74
CA ILE A 214 0.45 -41.05 27.22
C ILE A 214 0.97 -40.58 28.60
N PRO A 215 1.41 -39.32 28.76
CA PRO A 215 2.00 -38.86 30.00
C PRO A 215 0.95 -38.81 31.10
N PHE A 216 1.22 -39.48 32.23
CA PHE A 216 0.29 -39.60 33.36
C PHE A 216 -1.09 -40.11 32.93
N GLU A 217 -1.11 -41.16 32.09
CA GLU A 217 -2.37 -41.74 31.60
C GLU A 217 -3.33 -42.06 32.75
N LYS A 218 -4.51 -41.43 32.69
CA LYS A 218 -5.66 -41.80 33.51
C LYS A 218 -6.69 -42.43 32.59
N LYS A 219 -6.85 -43.76 32.69
CA LYS A 219 -7.89 -44.48 31.95
C LYS A 219 -9.26 -43.86 32.26
N PRO A 220 -10.16 -43.74 31.26
CA PRO A 220 -11.56 -43.38 31.50
C PRO A 220 -12.17 -44.26 32.59
N ALA A 221 -13.05 -43.71 33.42
CA ALA A 221 -13.73 -44.49 34.44
C ALA A 221 -14.68 -45.49 33.74
N PRO A 222 -14.69 -46.78 34.13
CA PRO A 222 -15.57 -47.77 33.52
C PRO A 222 -17.04 -47.38 33.76
N GLY A 223 -17.82 -47.34 32.67
CA GLY A 223 -19.24 -46.99 32.67
C GLY A 223 -20.16 -48.20 32.64
N PHE A 224 -21.46 -47.95 32.47
CA PHE A 224 -22.49 -48.99 32.32
C PHE A 224 -22.64 -49.55 30.89
N TYR A 225 -21.95 -48.94 29.91
CA TYR A 225 -21.93 -49.37 28.52
C TYR A 225 -20.59 -50.00 28.19
N ASP A 226 -20.60 -51.05 27.36
CA ASP A 226 -19.38 -51.63 26.83
C ASP A 226 -18.79 -50.71 25.76
N THR A 227 -17.55 -50.26 25.99
CA THR A 227 -16.80 -49.38 25.08
C THR A 227 -15.59 -50.10 24.45
N SER A 228 -15.59 -51.43 24.40
CA SER A 228 -14.49 -52.23 23.83
C SER A 228 -14.50 -52.24 22.29
N GLU A 229 -15.67 -52.05 21.66
CA GLU A 229 -15.83 -52.04 20.21
C GLU A 229 -15.63 -50.65 19.56
N GLU A 230 -15.73 -49.56 20.34
CA GLU A 230 -15.62 -48.18 19.82
C GLU A 230 -14.16 -47.75 19.57
N ASN A 231 -13.69 -47.92 18.33
CA ASN A 231 -12.39 -47.44 17.88
C ASN A 231 -12.49 -46.09 17.16
N TYR A 232 -11.56 -45.18 17.45
CA TYR A 232 -11.46 -43.90 16.73
C TYR A 232 -10.67 -44.07 15.43
N GLN A 233 -11.14 -43.46 14.34
CA GLN A 233 -10.35 -43.39 13.11
C GLN A 233 -9.20 -42.39 13.28
N ALA A 234 -7.97 -42.83 13.00
CA ALA A 234 -6.81 -41.95 13.02
C ALA A 234 -6.87 -40.92 11.87
N LEU A 235 -6.41 -39.69 12.13
CA LEU A 235 -6.32 -38.65 11.11
C LEU A 235 -5.11 -38.93 10.20
N GLU A 236 -5.35 -39.40 8.98
CA GLU A 236 -4.32 -39.57 7.96
C GLU A 236 -3.80 -38.21 7.48
N PRO A 237 -2.52 -37.87 7.70
CA PRO A 237 -2.01 -36.55 7.31
C PRO A 237 -1.49 -36.56 5.87
N ASP A 238 -1.99 -35.65 5.03
CA ASP A 238 -1.39 -35.38 3.71
C ASP A 238 -0.01 -34.72 3.89
N PHE A 239 1.04 -35.54 4.00
CA PHE A 239 2.42 -35.09 4.15
C PHE A 239 2.96 -34.28 2.95
N LYS A 240 2.26 -34.25 1.81
CA LYS A 240 2.61 -33.43 0.63
C LYS A 240 2.16 -31.97 0.81
N ARG A 241 1.06 -31.74 1.55
CA ARG A 241 0.48 -30.40 1.79
C ARG A 241 0.61 -29.89 3.23
N LEU A 242 0.79 -30.77 4.21
CA LEU A 242 0.78 -30.44 5.64
C LEU A 242 1.92 -29.49 6.03
N ARG A 243 1.57 -28.40 6.73
CA ARG A 243 2.52 -27.43 7.30
C ARG A 243 2.28 -27.28 8.80
N GLN A 244 3.28 -26.81 9.55
CA GLN A 244 3.13 -26.53 10.98
C GLN A 244 1.94 -25.57 11.25
N GLN A 245 1.79 -24.51 10.44
CA GLN A 245 0.68 -23.55 10.56
C GLN A 245 -0.72 -24.19 10.32
N HIS A 246 -0.81 -25.34 9.63
CA HIS A 246 -2.07 -26.06 9.49
C HIS A 246 -2.43 -26.86 10.75
N LEU A 247 -1.42 -27.30 11.51
CA LEU A 247 -1.60 -27.99 12.80
C LEU A 247 -1.87 -26.99 13.93
N ASP A 248 -1.14 -25.88 13.96
CA ASP A 248 -1.27 -24.82 14.98
C ASP A 248 -2.49 -23.90 14.73
N GLY A 249 -2.97 -23.81 13.48
CA GLY A 249 -4.03 -22.91 13.04
C GLY A 249 -3.57 -21.47 12.73
N GLU A 250 -4.52 -20.61 12.35
CA GLU A 250 -4.27 -19.18 12.15
C GLU A 250 -4.05 -18.45 13.49
N LEU A 251 -3.02 -17.60 13.57
CA LEU A 251 -2.78 -16.80 14.76
C LEU A 251 -3.85 -15.69 14.86
N ARG A 252 -4.39 -15.47 16.07
CA ARG A 252 -5.38 -14.42 16.33
C ARG A 252 -4.94 -13.04 15.81
N SER A 253 -3.68 -12.68 16.01
CA SER A 253 -3.10 -11.43 15.51
C SER A 253 -3.11 -11.32 13.98
N GLU A 254 -2.85 -12.42 13.25
CA GLU A 254 -2.85 -12.44 11.78
C GLU A 254 -4.28 -12.21 11.24
N LYS A 255 -5.28 -12.85 11.88
CA LYS A 255 -6.69 -12.64 11.57
C LYS A 255 -7.18 -11.22 11.89
N GLU A 256 -6.86 -10.72 13.09
CA GLU A 256 -7.21 -9.36 13.52
C GLU A 256 -6.55 -8.29 12.63
N GLU A 257 -5.27 -8.47 12.25
CA GLU A 257 -4.59 -7.58 11.31
C GLU A 257 -5.21 -7.61 9.90
N ALA A 258 -5.63 -8.79 9.42
CA ALA A 258 -6.33 -8.92 8.14
C ALA A 258 -7.69 -8.18 8.14
N GLU A 259 -8.46 -8.32 9.21
CA GLU A 259 -9.73 -7.61 9.41
C GLU A 259 -9.51 -6.08 9.53
N GLN A 260 -8.58 -5.62 10.37
CA GLN A 260 -8.22 -4.20 10.47
C GLN A 260 -7.74 -3.61 9.14
N LYS A 261 -6.95 -4.37 8.36
CA LYS A 261 -6.48 -3.96 7.03
C LYS A 261 -7.62 -3.84 6.03
N LYS A 262 -8.58 -4.77 6.07
CA LYS A 262 -9.81 -4.74 5.27
C LYS A 262 -10.67 -3.53 5.61
N ASP A 263 -10.87 -3.23 6.89
CA ASP A 263 -11.64 -2.07 7.34
C ASP A 263 -10.94 -0.75 7.04
N LYS A 264 -9.62 -0.66 7.23
CA LYS A 264 -8.83 0.51 6.83
C LYS A 264 -8.90 0.77 5.32
N GLN A 265 -8.87 -0.29 4.50
CA GLN A 265 -9.07 -0.16 3.05
C GLN A 265 -10.51 0.26 2.71
N ARG A 266 -11.52 -0.28 3.38
CA ARG A 266 -12.93 0.09 3.19
C ARG A 266 -13.17 1.56 3.55
N LEU A 267 -12.63 2.02 4.68
CA LEU A 267 -12.68 3.41 5.12
C LEU A 267 -11.95 4.34 4.13
N LYS A 268 -10.74 3.95 3.70
CA LYS A 268 -9.98 4.72 2.71
C LYS A 268 -10.73 4.83 1.38
N LYS A 269 -11.26 3.72 0.85
CA LYS A 269 -12.06 3.70 -0.39
C LYS A 269 -13.32 4.57 -0.29
N LYS A 270 -14.03 4.55 0.86
CA LYS A 270 -15.16 5.46 1.10
C LYS A 270 -14.72 6.93 1.03
N LYS A 271 -13.65 7.31 1.75
CA LYS A 271 -13.10 8.67 1.70
C LYS A 271 -12.71 9.08 0.27
N GLU A 272 -12.11 8.17 -0.51
CA GLU A 272 -11.73 8.41 -1.91
C GLU A 272 -12.93 8.43 -2.89
N SER A 273 -14.04 7.75 -2.60
CA SER A 273 -15.25 7.76 -3.46
C SER A 273 -16.21 8.91 -3.14
N ASP A 274 -16.25 9.32 -1.89
CA ASP A 274 -17.16 10.36 -1.42
C ASP A 274 -16.60 11.77 -1.72
N LEU A 275 -15.28 11.92 -1.87
CA LEU A 275 -14.64 13.17 -2.32
C LEU A 275 -15.11 13.62 -3.73
N PRO A 276 -15.03 12.80 -4.79
CA PRO A 276 -15.56 13.17 -6.11
C PRO A 276 -17.07 13.40 -6.10
N SER A 277 -17.82 12.64 -5.30
CA SER A 277 -19.27 12.79 -5.19
C SER A 277 -19.68 14.10 -4.51
N ALA A 278 -18.93 14.52 -3.48
CA ALA A 278 -19.14 15.81 -2.82
C ALA A 278 -18.79 16.99 -3.76
N ILE A 279 -17.68 16.90 -4.50
CA ILE A 279 -17.28 17.94 -5.47
C ILE A 279 -18.30 18.09 -6.60
N LEU A 280 -18.86 16.99 -7.11
CA LEU A 280 -19.95 17.01 -8.11
C LEU A 280 -21.29 17.52 -7.55
N GLN A 281 -21.52 17.46 -6.24
CA GLN A 281 -22.68 18.08 -5.59
C GLN A 281 -22.49 19.59 -5.36
N ILE A 282 -21.25 20.07 -5.30
CA ILE A 282 -20.92 21.49 -5.11
C ILE A 282 -21.04 22.29 -6.43
N SER A 283 -20.86 21.66 -7.60
CA SER A 283 -20.80 22.35 -8.89
C SER A 283 -22.15 22.74 -9.52
N GLY A 284 -23.26 22.70 -8.78
CA GLY A 284 -24.47 23.51 -9.08
C GLY A 284 -25.22 23.28 -10.39
N VAL A 285 -25.05 22.14 -11.08
CA VAL A 285 -25.77 21.85 -12.35
C VAL A 285 -26.68 20.62 -12.22
N SER A 286 -27.99 20.91 -12.13
CA SER A 286 -29.15 20.04 -12.43
C SER A 286 -29.28 18.68 -11.73
N GLU A 287 -30.46 18.43 -11.16
CA GLU A 287 -30.86 17.13 -10.58
C GLU A 287 -30.88 16.00 -11.63
N PHE A 288 -29.76 15.29 -11.79
CA PHE A 288 -29.78 13.98 -12.44
C PHE A 288 -29.91 12.84 -11.44
N THR A 289 -31.08 12.22 -11.49
CA THR A 289 -31.39 10.95 -10.83
C THR A 289 -30.26 9.95 -11.03
N LYS A 290 -29.83 9.27 -9.95
CA LYS A 290 -28.92 8.13 -10.03
C LYS A 290 -29.58 7.05 -10.89
N LYS A 291 -29.19 6.96 -12.17
CA LYS A 291 -29.62 5.86 -13.06
C LYS A 291 -29.20 4.55 -12.40
N ARG A 292 -30.19 3.75 -11.99
CA ARG A 292 -29.95 2.38 -11.53
C ARG A 292 -29.21 1.63 -12.64
N SER A 293 -28.22 0.81 -12.29
CA SER A 293 -27.57 -0.07 -13.25
C SER A 293 -28.64 -0.93 -13.94
N LYS A 294 -28.65 -0.93 -15.27
CA LYS A 294 -29.60 -1.72 -16.08
C LYS A 294 -29.52 -3.17 -15.61
N LEU A 295 -30.65 -3.76 -15.22
CA LEU A 295 -30.69 -5.16 -14.80
C LEU A 295 -30.39 -6.03 -16.03
N VAL A 296 -29.16 -6.54 -16.12
CA VAL A 296 -28.78 -7.53 -17.12
C VAL A 296 -29.24 -8.88 -16.61
N LEU A 297 -30.46 -9.25 -16.98
CA LEU A 297 -30.91 -10.63 -16.88
C LEU A 297 -30.04 -11.50 -17.83
N PRO A 298 -29.78 -12.77 -17.49
CA PRO A 298 -29.26 -13.74 -18.45
C PRO A 298 -30.15 -13.78 -19.69
N ALA A 299 -29.57 -14.03 -20.87
CA ALA A 299 -30.37 -14.29 -22.06
C ALA A 299 -31.27 -15.51 -21.83
N PRO A 300 -32.50 -15.53 -22.37
CA PRO A 300 -33.38 -16.69 -22.23
C PRO A 300 -32.70 -17.95 -22.76
N GLN A 301 -32.59 -18.97 -21.90
CA GLN A 301 -32.11 -20.29 -22.28
C GLN A 301 -33.29 -21.12 -22.81
N ILE A 302 -33.83 -20.67 -23.94
CA ILE A 302 -34.87 -21.35 -24.69
C ILE A 302 -34.30 -21.53 -26.09
N SER A 303 -34.23 -22.78 -26.56
CA SER A 303 -33.76 -23.09 -27.91
C SER A 303 -34.81 -22.70 -28.96
N ASP A 304 -34.39 -22.41 -30.19
CA ASP A 304 -35.32 -22.03 -31.27
C ASP A 304 -36.37 -23.13 -31.54
N ALA A 305 -36.05 -24.40 -31.26
CA ALA A 305 -36.98 -25.53 -31.32
C ALA A 305 -38.07 -25.49 -30.23
N GLU A 306 -37.73 -25.10 -29.00
CA GLU A 306 -38.72 -24.88 -27.93
C GLU A 306 -39.56 -23.63 -28.21
N LEU A 307 -38.99 -22.63 -28.91
CA LEU A 307 -39.73 -21.46 -29.36
C LEU A 307 -40.77 -21.82 -30.44
N GLU A 308 -40.41 -22.67 -31.41
CA GLU A 308 -41.35 -23.23 -32.39
C GLU A 308 -42.46 -24.05 -31.73
N GLU A 309 -42.15 -24.86 -30.71
CA GLU A 309 -43.15 -25.63 -29.97
C GLU A 309 -44.13 -24.73 -29.19
N VAL A 310 -43.65 -23.65 -28.56
CA VAL A 310 -44.50 -22.63 -27.92
C VAL A 310 -45.39 -21.90 -28.92
N VAL A 311 -44.87 -21.57 -30.12
CA VAL A 311 -45.68 -20.97 -31.20
C VAL A 311 -46.76 -21.95 -31.70
N LYS A 312 -46.44 -23.25 -31.77
CA LYS A 312 -47.37 -24.30 -32.20
C LYS A 312 -48.48 -24.54 -31.16
N ILE A 313 -48.15 -24.45 -29.87
CA ILE A 313 -49.13 -24.44 -28.77
C ILE A 313 -50.01 -23.18 -28.82
N GLY A 314 -49.43 -22.02 -29.15
CA GLY A 314 -50.18 -20.77 -29.39
C GLY A 314 -51.20 -20.90 -30.52
N GLN A 315 -50.79 -21.42 -31.68
CA GLN A 315 -51.70 -21.67 -32.81
C GLN A 315 -52.78 -22.72 -32.47
N ALA A 316 -52.46 -23.76 -31.70
CA ALA A 316 -53.46 -24.72 -31.24
C ALA A 316 -54.52 -24.08 -30.33
N SER A 317 -54.13 -23.11 -29.49
CA SER A 317 -55.07 -22.33 -28.67
C SER A 317 -55.94 -21.39 -29.52
N GLU A 318 -55.39 -20.80 -30.58
CA GLU A 318 -56.12 -19.88 -31.47
C GLU A 318 -57.16 -20.62 -32.33
N ILE A 319 -56.80 -21.81 -32.85
CA ILE A 319 -57.72 -22.71 -33.56
C ILE A 319 -58.83 -23.23 -32.63
N ALA A 320 -58.52 -23.48 -31.35
CA ALA A 320 -59.52 -23.86 -30.35
C ALA A 320 -60.52 -22.72 -30.06
N CYS A 321 -60.10 -21.45 -30.11
CA CYS A 321 -61.02 -20.31 -30.01
C CYS A 321 -61.91 -20.20 -31.27
N GLN A 322 -61.34 -20.24 -32.48
CA GLN A 322 -62.12 -20.11 -33.72
C GLN A 322 -63.17 -21.23 -33.88
N THR A 323 -62.83 -22.48 -33.56
CA THR A 323 -63.78 -23.60 -33.64
C THR A 323 -64.92 -23.52 -32.63
N VAL A 324 -64.77 -22.78 -31.52
CA VAL A 324 -65.86 -22.48 -30.58
C VAL A 324 -66.72 -21.33 -31.11
N GLU A 325 -66.13 -20.27 -31.64
CA GLU A 325 -66.86 -19.13 -32.21
C GLU A 325 -67.70 -19.51 -33.44
N GLU A 326 -67.21 -20.39 -34.31
CA GLU A 326 -67.92 -20.82 -35.53
C GLU A 326 -69.10 -21.78 -35.24
N SER A 327 -69.23 -22.29 -34.01
CA SER A 327 -70.23 -23.32 -33.63
C SER A 327 -71.62 -22.80 -33.23
N GLY A 328 -71.81 -21.48 -33.13
CA GLY A 328 -73.13 -20.83 -33.24
C GLY A 328 -74.19 -21.09 -32.17
N MET A 329 -73.85 -21.66 -30.99
CA MET A 329 -74.81 -21.94 -29.91
C MET A 329 -74.41 -21.26 -28.58
N PRO A 330 -75.25 -20.40 -27.97
CA PRO A 330 -74.86 -19.56 -26.85
C PRO A 330 -74.99 -20.27 -25.49
N ASN A 331 -73.87 -20.58 -24.84
CA ASN A 331 -73.85 -21.01 -23.44
C ASN A 331 -72.81 -20.22 -22.62
N SER A 332 -73.28 -19.37 -21.72
CA SER A 332 -72.49 -18.32 -21.03
C SER A 332 -71.46 -18.83 -20.01
N ALA A 333 -71.28 -20.13 -19.84
CA ALA A 333 -70.32 -20.72 -18.90
C ALA A 333 -68.92 -20.93 -19.51
N SER A 334 -68.82 -21.15 -20.82
CA SER A 334 -67.54 -21.48 -21.48
C SER A 334 -66.63 -20.27 -21.72
N ASN A 335 -67.22 -19.08 -21.96
CA ASN A 335 -66.46 -17.84 -22.17
C ASN A 335 -65.69 -17.37 -20.93
N ALA A 336 -66.05 -17.84 -19.72
CA ALA A 336 -65.38 -17.46 -18.48
C ALA A 336 -64.08 -18.25 -18.20
N LEU A 337 -63.75 -19.25 -19.02
CA LEU A 337 -62.53 -20.07 -18.89
C LEU A 337 -61.43 -19.68 -19.89
N LEU A 338 -61.72 -18.80 -20.85
CA LEU A 338 -60.75 -18.26 -21.83
C LEU A 338 -60.32 -16.85 -21.43
N SER A 339 -59.80 -16.69 -20.21
CA SER A 339 -59.38 -15.36 -19.72
C SER A 339 -58.05 -14.93 -20.34
N GLU A 340 -58.09 -13.85 -21.11
CA GLU A 340 -56.99 -13.26 -21.87
C GLU A 340 -55.76 -12.90 -21.03
N TYR A 341 -54.56 -13.34 -21.45
CA TYR A 341 -53.29 -12.80 -20.97
C TYR A 341 -52.81 -11.65 -21.89
N ASN A 342 -53.47 -10.50 -21.79
CA ASN A 342 -53.10 -9.31 -22.56
C ASN A 342 -52.13 -8.41 -21.76
N ILE A 343 -50.85 -8.38 -22.16
CA ILE A 343 -49.81 -7.58 -21.49
C ILE A 343 -49.90 -6.12 -21.98
N ALA A 344 -50.59 -5.26 -21.22
CA ALA A 344 -50.70 -3.84 -21.52
C ALA A 344 -50.06 -2.94 -20.45
N ASN A 345 -48.94 -2.32 -20.85
CA ASN A 345 -48.21 -1.30 -20.12
C ASN A 345 -49.00 0.02 -20.05
N ASN A 346 -49.28 0.55 -18.86
CA ASN A 346 -49.71 1.95 -18.75
C ASN A 346 -49.35 2.54 -17.38
N GLY A 347 -48.86 3.78 -17.37
CA GLY A 347 -48.59 4.51 -16.13
C GLY A 347 -49.02 5.95 -16.26
N LEU A 348 -49.70 6.48 -15.23
CA LEU A 348 -49.59 7.89 -14.86
C LEU A 348 -50.11 8.13 -13.42
N SER A 349 -49.18 8.46 -12.52
CA SER A 349 -49.30 9.47 -11.45
C SER A 349 -50.65 9.72 -10.74
N LEU A 350 -50.79 9.23 -9.49
CA LEU A 350 -51.30 10.06 -8.40
C LEU A 350 -50.17 10.35 -7.41
N ARG A 351 -49.88 11.64 -7.15
CA ARG A 351 -48.84 12.09 -6.22
C ARG A 351 -49.48 12.58 -4.92
N THR A 352 -49.06 12.04 -3.78
CA THR A 352 -49.25 12.69 -2.48
C THR A 352 -48.18 13.77 -2.28
N ALA A 353 -48.55 14.95 -1.78
CA ALA A 353 -47.59 16.01 -1.52
C ALA A 353 -46.63 15.63 -0.38
N ARG A 354 -45.32 15.69 -0.62
CA ARG A 354 -44.30 15.54 0.43
C ARG A 354 -44.04 16.91 1.07
N THR A 355 -44.02 16.97 2.40
CA THR A 355 -43.52 18.12 3.14
C THR A 355 -42.04 18.37 2.83
N PRO A 356 -41.57 19.64 2.77
CA PRO A 356 -40.16 19.93 2.60
C PRO A 356 -39.35 19.38 3.78
N ALA A 357 -38.16 18.85 3.50
CA ALA A 357 -37.26 18.37 4.54
C ALA A 357 -36.65 19.55 5.29
N ALA A 358 -36.72 19.53 6.62
CA ALA A 358 -36.04 20.52 7.45
C ALA A 358 -34.51 20.37 7.30
N GLN A 359 -33.82 21.47 7.00
CA GLN A 359 -32.36 21.50 6.93
C GLN A 359 -31.78 21.55 8.35
N ASP A 360 -30.82 20.66 8.62
CA ASP A 360 -30.12 20.61 9.91
C ASP A 360 -29.04 21.71 9.97
N ARG A 361 -29.38 22.82 10.62
CA ARG A 361 -28.52 24.01 10.74
C ARG A 361 -27.18 23.70 11.44
N ILE A 362 -27.15 22.74 12.37
CA ILE A 362 -25.92 22.39 13.12
C ILE A 362 -24.95 21.66 12.20
N LEU A 363 -25.46 20.76 11.34
CA LEU A 363 -24.66 20.09 10.32
C LEU A 363 -24.08 21.11 9.31
N GLN A 364 -24.87 22.13 8.97
CA GLN A 364 -24.51 23.16 8.00
C GLN A 364 -23.46 24.15 8.55
N GLU A 365 -23.56 24.56 9.82
CA GLU A 365 -22.55 25.36 10.51
C GLU A 365 -21.23 24.58 10.66
N ALA A 366 -21.31 23.29 11.02
CA ALA A 366 -20.14 22.41 11.07
C ALA A 366 -19.47 22.25 9.69
N GLN A 367 -20.24 22.23 8.60
CA GLN A 367 -19.71 22.21 7.23
C GLN A 367 -19.05 23.55 6.85
N ASN A 368 -19.66 24.70 7.18
CA ASN A 368 -19.05 26.02 6.98
C ASN A 368 -17.71 26.14 7.75
N LEU A 369 -17.64 25.68 9.00
CA LEU A 369 -16.40 25.63 9.79
C LEU A 369 -15.35 24.71 9.16
N MET A 370 -15.73 23.51 8.72
CA MET A 370 -14.80 22.61 8.02
C MET A 370 -14.31 23.20 6.69
N ALA A 371 -15.15 23.91 5.95
CA ALA A 371 -14.75 24.60 4.71
C ALA A 371 -13.71 25.70 4.98
N LEU A 372 -13.90 26.50 6.04
CA LEU A 372 -12.95 27.54 6.45
C LEU A 372 -11.61 26.98 6.94
N THR A 373 -11.60 25.83 7.62
CA THR A 373 -10.34 25.23 8.11
C THR A 373 -9.46 24.59 7.03
N ASN A 374 -9.98 24.32 5.84
CA ASN A 374 -9.30 23.53 4.80
C ASN A 374 -8.83 24.34 3.58
N VAL A 375 -9.03 25.66 3.56
CA VAL A 375 -8.66 26.52 2.42
C VAL A 375 -7.66 27.58 2.86
N ASP A 376 -6.57 27.72 2.10
CA ASP A 376 -5.55 28.74 2.32
C ASP A 376 -6.15 30.15 2.18
N THR A 377 -5.76 31.08 3.06
CA THR A 377 -6.32 32.43 3.09
C THR A 377 -6.01 33.22 1.80
N PRO A 378 -6.83 34.22 1.42
CA PRO A 378 -6.67 34.95 0.15
C PRO A 378 -5.30 35.59 -0.07
N LEU A 379 -4.53 35.84 1.00
CA LEU A 379 -3.16 36.36 0.93
C LEU A 379 -2.16 35.39 0.25
N LYS A 380 -2.50 34.10 0.13
CA LYS A 380 -1.78 33.10 -0.66
C LYS A 380 -2.31 32.91 -2.09
N GLY A 381 -3.29 33.70 -2.53
CA GLY A 381 -3.91 33.59 -3.86
C GLY A 381 -5.05 32.56 -3.95
N GLY A 382 -5.60 32.11 -2.82
CA GLY A 382 -6.83 31.31 -2.79
C GLY A 382 -8.08 32.16 -3.09
N LEU A 383 -9.04 31.59 -3.83
CA LEU A 383 -10.37 32.19 -4.01
C LEU A 383 -11.21 32.00 -2.73
N ASN A 384 -12.00 33.01 -2.36
CA ASN A 384 -12.94 32.91 -1.23
C ASN A 384 -13.93 31.77 -1.45
N THR A 385 -14.04 30.86 -0.47
CA THR A 385 -15.11 29.86 -0.43
C THR A 385 -16.47 30.52 -0.18
N PRO A 386 -17.49 30.28 -1.02
CA PRO A 386 -18.85 30.74 -0.74
C PRO A 386 -19.41 29.99 0.47
N LEU A 387 -19.68 30.71 1.55
CA LEU A 387 -20.33 30.18 2.75
C LEU A 387 -21.85 30.20 2.59
N HIS A 388 -22.54 29.29 3.27
CA HIS A 388 -24.00 29.35 3.34
C HIS A 388 -24.46 30.43 4.33
N GLU A 389 -25.37 31.32 3.93
CA GLU A 389 -25.93 32.35 4.81
C GLU A 389 -26.78 31.72 5.93
N SER A 390 -26.42 32.00 7.19
CA SER A 390 -27.12 31.52 8.38
C SER A 390 -27.81 32.69 9.08
N ASP A 391 -29.14 32.71 9.05
CA ASP A 391 -29.96 33.79 9.62
C ASP A 391 -29.85 33.80 11.16
N PHE A 392 -28.99 34.67 11.71
CA PHE A 392 -28.56 34.62 13.12
C PHE A 392 -29.44 35.49 14.03
N SER A 393 -30.69 35.04 14.25
CA SER A 393 -31.62 35.68 15.20
C SER A 393 -32.02 34.77 16.37
N GLY A 394 -31.42 35.02 17.54
CA GLY A 394 -31.97 34.60 18.84
C GLY A 394 -31.22 33.49 19.60
N VAL A 395 -30.86 33.79 20.86
CA VAL A 395 -30.04 32.95 21.77
C VAL A 395 -30.90 32.00 22.64
N THR A 396 -32.06 31.54 22.17
CA THR A 396 -32.89 30.57 22.93
C THR A 396 -33.52 29.50 22.03
N PRO A 397 -33.53 28.20 22.44
CA PRO A 397 -34.08 27.13 21.64
C PRO A 397 -35.61 27.15 21.65
N GLN A 398 -36.21 27.39 20.50
CA GLN A 398 -37.67 27.29 20.31
C GLN A 398 -38.13 25.82 20.35
N ARG A 399 -39.23 25.56 21.06
CA ARG A 399 -39.74 24.21 21.33
C ARG A 399 -40.81 23.83 20.30
N HIS A 400 -40.42 23.11 19.24
CA HIS A 400 -41.38 22.71 18.21
C HIS A 400 -42.28 21.56 18.69
N VAL A 401 -43.60 21.77 18.62
CA VAL A 401 -44.60 20.72 18.87
C VAL A 401 -44.76 19.87 17.61
N VAL A 402 -44.79 18.54 17.77
CA VAL A 402 -45.09 17.60 16.68
C VAL A 402 -46.58 17.26 16.74
N GLN A 403 -47.34 17.67 15.73
CA GLN A 403 -48.72 17.22 15.54
C GLN A 403 -48.74 15.89 14.80
N THR A 404 -49.46 14.90 15.33
CA THR A 404 -49.74 13.62 14.68
C THR A 404 -51.10 13.66 13.97
N PRO A 405 -51.19 13.34 12.66
CA PRO A 405 -52.47 13.09 12.02
C PRO A 405 -52.91 11.64 12.26
N ASN A 406 -53.99 11.44 13.01
CA ASN A 406 -54.66 10.14 13.11
C ASN A 406 -55.34 9.79 11.78
N THR A 407 -55.21 8.53 11.34
CA THR A 407 -56.07 7.95 10.31
C THR A 407 -57.17 7.14 10.98
N VAL A 408 -58.43 7.34 10.56
CA VAL A 408 -59.58 6.57 11.08
C VAL A 408 -60.34 5.98 9.89
N LEU A 409 -60.48 4.66 9.92
CA LEU A 409 -61.31 3.87 9.01
C LEU A 409 -62.79 4.19 9.22
N ALA A 410 -63.57 4.22 8.15
CA ALA A 410 -65.02 4.30 8.21
C ALA A 410 -65.66 3.20 7.36
N THR A 411 -66.23 2.20 8.03
CA THR A 411 -67.42 1.48 7.55
C THR A 411 -68.63 1.97 8.38
N PRO A 412 -69.84 2.01 7.81
CA PRO A 412 -70.97 2.69 8.45
C PRO A 412 -71.77 1.76 9.37
N PHE A 413 -72.24 2.27 10.52
CA PHE A 413 -73.62 2.09 11.04
C PHE A 413 -73.83 3.01 12.29
N ARG A 414 -75.06 3.09 12.81
CA ARG A 414 -75.65 4.37 13.27
C ARG A 414 -76.21 4.34 14.72
N THR A 415 -75.71 5.23 15.59
CA THR A 415 -76.40 5.89 16.76
C THR A 415 -76.86 5.02 17.97
N PRO A 416 -77.26 5.61 19.13
CA PRO A 416 -76.45 6.45 20.06
C PRO A 416 -76.69 6.13 21.58
N THR A 417 -75.87 6.63 22.52
CA THR A 417 -76.28 7.32 23.81
C THR A 417 -75.18 7.37 24.90
N HIS A 418 -74.98 8.57 25.47
CA HIS A 418 -74.71 8.94 26.88
C HIS A 418 -73.52 8.41 27.76
N SER A 419 -72.60 9.36 28.02
CA SER A 419 -72.10 9.88 29.32
C SER A 419 -71.16 9.11 30.29
N ASN A 420 -70.01 9.78 30.53
CA ASN A 420 -69.27 10.01 31.79
C ASN A 420 -68.55 8.90 32.58
N GLU A 421 -67.23 9.17 32.80
CA GLU A 421 -66.49 9.06 34.08
C GLU A 421 -66.31 7.64 34.70
N THR A 422 -65.25 7.27 35.44
CA THR A 422 -64.08 7.99 36.00
C THR A 422 -62.92 7.01 36.33
N MET A 423 -61.74 7.59 36.65
CA MET A 423 -60.71 7.08 37.60
C MET A 423 -59.75 5.91 37.29
N THR A 424 -58.52 6.14 37.75
CA THR A 424 -57.36 5.25 37.96
C THR A 424 -57.17 5.02 39.49
N PRO A 425 -56.02 4.56 40.03
CA PRO A 425 -55.26 3.31 39.84
C PRO A 425 -54.88 2.58 41.16
N ARG A 426 -54.35 1.35 41.06
CA ARG A 426 -53.32 0.69 41.93
C ARG A 426 -53.12 -0.76 41.46
N GLY A 427 -51.99 -1.46 41.60
CA GLY A 427 -50.67 -1.14 42.17
C GLY A 427 -50.04 -2.41 42.79
N GLY A 428 -48.73 -2.62 42.69
CA GLY A 428 -48.02 -3.71 43.43
C GLY A 428 -46.96 -4.49 42.63
N LEU A 429 -45.78 -4.68 43.23
CA LEU A 429 -44.62 -5.40 42.67
C LEU A 429 -44.37 -6.72 43.42
N THR A 430 -44.14 -7.83 42.68
CA THR A 430 -43.22 -8.97 43.01
C THR A 430 -43.47 -9.79 44.31
N PRO A 431 -43.01 -11.07 44.49
CA PRO A 431 -41.79 -11.70 43.93
C PRO A 431 -41.82 -13.22 43.57
N LYS A 432 -40.64 -13.73 43.20
CA LYS A 432 -40.20 -15.14 42.94
C LYS A 432 -40.26 -16.04 44.20
N PRO A 433 -40.12 -17.40 44.15
CA PRO A 433 -39.27 -18.26 43.26
C PRO A 433 -40.01 -19.50 42.65
N THR A 434 -39.46 -20.64 42.17
CA THR A 434 -38.13 -21.30 42.30
C THR A 434 -37.81 -22.35 41.17
N VAL A 435 -36.52 -22.72 41.05
CA VAL A 435 -35.86 -23.95 40.49
C VAL A 435 -36.64 -24.97 39.61
N THR A 436 -36.14 -25.22 38.38
CA THR A 436 -35.70 -26.57 37.89
C THR A 436 -34.78 -26.47 36.67
N THR A 437 -34.01 -27.54 36.40
CA THR A 437 -32.92 -27.63 35.40
C THR A 437 -33.35 -28.18 34.03
N THR A 438 -32.53 -27.85 33.00
CA THR A 438 -32.34 -28.52 31.69
C THR A 438 -32.51 -30.05 31.68
N PRO A 439 -32.86 -30.72 30.54
CA PRO A 439 -32.23 -30.48 29.22
C PRO A 439 -33.10 -30.78 27.97
N GLY A 440 -32.46 -30.85 26.80
CA GLY A 440 -32.83 -31.85 25.78
C GLY A 440 -33.24 -31.31 24.40
N ARG A 441 -32.46 -31.67 23.39
CA ARG A 441 -32.71 -31.36 21.96
C ARG A 441 -33.26 -32.61 21.26
N THR A 442 -34.12 -32.44 20.25
CA THR A 442 -34.42 -33.39 19.14
C THR A 442 -35.14 -34.71 19.51
N PRO A 443 -36.04 -35.27 18.66
CA PRO A 443 -35.77 -35.56 17.24
C PRO A 443 -36.85 -35.21 16.20
N LEU A 444 -36.45 -35.40 14.94
CA LEU A 444 -37.25 -35.46 13.72
C LEU A 444 -38.61 -36.15 13.91
N ARG A 445 -39.64 -35.65 13.18
CA ARG A 445 -40.13 -36.28 11.93
C ARG A 445 -41.51 -35.73 11.58
N ASP A 446 -41.60 -35.01 10.46
CA ASP A 446 -42.70 -35.28 9.54
C ASP A 446 -42.20 -35.26 8.09
N LYS A 447 -42.42 -36.39 7.42
CA LYS A 447 -42.33 -36.55 5.97
C LYS A 447 -43.70 -37.04 5.53
N LEU A 448 -44.69 -36.16 5.52
CA LEU A 448 -45.97 -36.29 4.82
C LEU A 448 -46.56 -34.88 4.71
N ASN A 449 -46.88 -34.44 3.49
CA ASN A 449 -47.19 -33.05 3.20
C ASN A 449 -48.66 -32.74 3.49
N ILE A 450 -49.04 -32.64 4.77
CA ILE A 450 -50.44 -32.52 5.23
C ILE A 450 -50.62 -31.34 6.19
N ASN A 451 -50.57 -30.12 5.63
CA ASN A 451 -51.55 -29.06 5.90
C ASN A 451 -51.28 -27.86 4.98
N PRO A 452 -52.20 -27.53 4.06
CA PRO A 452 -52.14 -26.27 3.32
C PRO A 452 -52.61 -25.14 4.24
N GLY A 453 -51.71 -24.23 4.59
CA GLY A 453 -52.01 -23.05 5.39
C GLY A 453 -51.38 -21.82 4.74
N GLU A 454 -52.22 -21.00 4.10
CA GLU A 454 -51.83 -19.66 3.63
C GLU A 454 -51.39 -18.80 4.81
N GLU A 455 -50.11 -18.42 4.85
CA GLU A 455 -49.67 -17.30 5.67
C GLU A 455 -48.69 -16.41 4.90
N LEU A 456 -48.89 -15.10 5.06
CA LEU A 456 -48.47 -14.05 4.14
C LEU A 456 -46.93 -13.89 4.09
N VAL A 457 -46.31 -14.18 2.92
CA VAL A 457 -44.85 -14.07 2.75
C VAL A 457 -44.43 -12.63 2.41
N ASP A 458 -43.66 -12.00 3.29
CA ASP A 458 -43.02 -10.69 3.06
C ASP A 458 -41.74 -10.83 2.21
N TYR A 459 -41.79 -10.34 0.97
CA TYR A 459 -40.81 -10.57 -0.09
C TYR A 459 -39.54 -9.69 -0.03
N ASN A 460 -38.97 -9.45 1.15
CA ASN A 460 -37.85 -8.50 1.32
C ASN A 460 -36.64 -8.94 2.16
N ASP A 461 -36.52 -10.21 2.59
CA ASP A 461 -35.30 -10.69 3.27
C ASP A 461 -34.30 -11.41 2.32
N PRO A 462 -33.08 -10.89 2.10
CA PRO A 462 -32.02 -11.52 1.30
C PRO A 462 -31.44 -12.83 1.88
N SER A 463 -31.91 -13.29 3.03
CA SER A 463 -31.55 -14.61 3.59
C SER A 463 -32.18 -15.76 2.79
N ASN A 464 -33.43 -15.62 2.38
CA ASN A 464 -34.27 -16.69 1.86
C ASN A 464 -33.89 -17.08 0.41
N THR A 465 -33.49 -16.11 -0.42
CA THR A 465 -33.02 -16.36 -1.79
C THR A 465 -31.77 -17.25 -1.86
N LYS A 466 -30.85 -17.12 -0.89
CA LYS A 466 -29.67 -18.01 -0.78
C LYS A 466 -30.02 -19.42 -0.31
N GLN A 467 -31.12 -19.57 0.42
CA GLN A 467 -31.59 -20.87 0.88
C GLN A 467 -32.22 -21.62 -0.29
N LEU A 468 -33.05 -20.94 -1.10
CA LEU A 468 -33.57 -21.44 -2.37
C LEU A 468 -32.47 -21.80 -3.38
N GLU A 469 -31.46 -20.95 -3.61
CA GLU A 469 -30.32 -21.29 -4.49
C GLU A 469 -29.55 -22.54 -4.01
N ARG A 470 -29.46 -22.72 -2.69
CA ARG A 470 -28.79 -23.87 -2.09
C ARG A 470 -29.62 -25.15 -2.25
N GLU A 471 -30.92 -25.09 -1.97
CA GLU A 471 -31.84 -26.20 -2.19
C GLU A 471 -31.88 -26.62 -3.66
N HIS A 472 -31.89 -25.66 -4.60
CA HIS A 472 -31.85 -25.94 -6.03
C HIS A 472 -30.54 -26.65 -6.45
N ARG A 473 -29.40 -26.29 -5.85
CA ARG A 473 -28.13 -27.01 -6.05
C ARG A 473 -28.11 -28.39 -5.40
N GLU A 474 -28.70 -28.55 -4.23
CA GLU A 474 -28.79 -29.84 -3.54
C GLU A 474 -29.77 -30.77 -4.30
N GLN A 475 -30.87 -30.27 -4.86
CA GLN A 475 -31.77 -30.99 -5.77
C GLN A 475 -31.07 -31.40 -7.07
N LEU A 476 -30.36 -30.48 -7.75
CA LEU A 476 -29.58 -30.83 -8.96
C LEU A 476 -28.50 -31.87 -8.66
N ARG A 477 -27.85 -31.78 -7.49
CA ARG A 477 -26.85 -32.77 -7.05
C ARG A 477 -27.48 -34.14 -6.79
N MET A 478 -28.67 -34.19 -6.18
CA MET A 478 -29.43 -35.44 -5.99
C MET A 478 -29.94 -36.01 -7.32
N GLY A 479 -30.37 -35.16 -8.26
CA GLY A 479 -30.75 -35.58 -9.61
C GLY A 479 -29.59 -36.19 -10.40
N LEU A 480 -28.39 -35.59 -10.31
CA LEU A 480 -27.18 -36.14 -10.93
C LEU A 480 -26.65 -37.40 -10.22
N LEU A 481 -26.93 -37.58 -8.91
CA LEU A 481 -26.63 -38.82 -8.17
C LEU A 481 -27.61 -39.96 -8.47
N ASN A 482 -28.83 -39.64 -8.92
CA ASN A 482 -29.84 -40.61 -9.33
C ASN A 482 -29.71 -41.05 -10.80
N LEU A 483 -28.77 -40.48 -11.56
CA LEU A 483 -28.41 -41.02 -12.88
C LEU A 483 -27.74 -42.39 -12.69
N PRO A 484 -28.21 -43.46 -13.37
CA PRO A 484 -27.56 -44.76 -13.30
C PRO A 484 -26.10 -44.67 -13.74
N THR A 485 -25.18 -45.12 -12.89
CA THR A 485 -23.77 -45.25 -13.26
C THR A 485 -23.66 -46.18 -14.48
N PRO A 486 -22.90 -45.82 -15.53
CA PRO A 486 -22.79 -46.65 -16.72
C PRO A 486 -22.19 -48.02 -16.36
N LYS A 487 -22.98 -49.07 -16.55
CA LYS A 487 -22.57 -50.44 -16.33
C LYS A 487 -21.83 -50.95 -17.56
N ASN A 488 -20.50 -51.04 -17.46
CA ASN A 488 -19.71 -51.88 -18.34
C ASN A 488 -19.49 -53.23 -17.64
N ASP A 489 -20.54 -54.05 -17.61
CA ASP A 489 -20.47 -55.39 -17.06
C ASP A 489 -19.78 -56.32 -18.07
N PHE A 490 -18.46 -56.50 -17.95
CA PHE A 490 -17.71 -57.57 -18.61
C PHE A 490 -17.38 -58.65 -17.58
N GLU A 491 -18.02 -59.81 -17.72
CA GLU A 491 -17.72 -61.00 -16.91
C GLU A 491 -16.39 -61.61 -17.38
N ILE A 492 -15.29 -61.27 -16.69
CA ILE A 492 -14.00 -61.94 -16.90
C ILE A 492 -14.05 -63.28 -16.17
N VAL A 493 -14.49 -64.33 -16.88
CA VAL A 493 -14.27 -65.72 -16.46
C VAL A 493 -12.78 -66.00 -16.60
N LEU A 494 -12.05 -66.11 -15.49
CA LEU A 494 -10.66 -66.58 -15.52
C LEU A 494 -10.61 -68.07 -15.89
N PRO A 495 -9.88 -68.48 -16.94
CA PRO A 495 -9.53 -69.88 -17.15
C PRO A 495 -8.49 -70.30 -16.09
N GLU A 496 -8.66 -71.49 -15.49
CA GLU A 496 -7.85 -72.02 -14.37
C GLU A 496 -6.33 -72.23 -14.63
N ASN A 497 -5.79 -71.79 -15.77
CA ASN A 497 -4.38 -71.96 -16.14
C ASN A 497 -3.56 -70.65 -16.18
N ALA A 498 -4.17 -69.49 -15.87
CA ALA A 498 -3.54 -68.17 -16.02
C ALA A 498 -2.42 -67.83 -15.00
N GLU A 499 -2.10 -68.73 -14.05
CA GLU A 499 -0.97 -68.53 -13.11
C GLU A 499 0.40 -68.89 -13.72
N ARG A 500 0.46 -69.61 -14.86
CA ARG A 500 1.74 -70.06 -15.45
C ARG A 500 2.33 -69.17 -16.55
N GLU A 501 1.53 -68.31 -17.19
CA GLU A 501 2.03 -67.43 -18.27
C GLU A 501 2.64 -66.11 -17.73
N LEU A 502 2.40 -65.77 -16.45
CA LEU A 502 2.94 -64.56 -15.82
C LEU A 502 4.43 -64.67 -15.43
N GLU A 503 5.03 -65.86 -15.45
CA GLU A 503 6.48 -66.05 -15.20
C GLU A 503 7.34 -65.93 -16.47
N GLU A 504 6.75 -65.93 -17.68
CA GLU A 504 7.50 -65.96 -18.94
C GLU A 504 7.59 -64.60 -19.67
N GLN A 505 6.94 -63.53 -19.19
CA GLN A 505 6.95 -62.20 -19.83
C GLN A 505 7.99 -61.19 -19.30
N GLU A 506 8.95 -61.60 -18.47
CA GLU A 506 10.06 -60.70 -18.05
C GLU A 506 11.15 -60.49 -19.12
N THR A 507 10.99 -61.00 -20.36
CA THR A 507 12.06 -61.04 -21.38
C THR A 507 11.75 -60.37 -22.73
N GLU A 508 11.00 -59.27 -22.78
CA GLU A 508 10.99 -58.37 -23.94
C GLU A 508 11.32 -56.90 -23.60
N ASP A 509 12.47 -56.45 -24.10
CA ASP A 509 13.14 -55.19 -23.76
C ASP A 509 12.56 -53.99 -24.54
N ASN A 510 11.25 -53.74 -24.39
CA ASN A 510 10.55 -52.62 -25.01
C ASN A 510 10.42 -51.43 -24.04
N PHE A 511 11.37 -50.51 -24.10
CA PHE A 511 11.34 -49.25 -23.36
C PHE A 511 10.13 -48.39 -23.75
N VAL A 512 9.12 -48.33 -22.88
CA VAL A 512 7.94 -47.47 -23.05
C VAL A 512 8.33 -46.03 -22.69
N GLU A 513 8.47 -45.16 -23.69
CA GLU A 513 8.71 -43.72 -23.48
C GLU A 513 7.62 -43.11 -22.58
N ASP A 514 8.03 -42.29 -21.62
CA ASP A 514 7.13 -41.65 -20.65
C ASP A 514 6.09 -40.79 -21.38
N ALA A 515 4.83 -40.78 -20.93
CA ALA A 515 3.75 -40.07 -21.63
C ALA A 515 4.03 -38.55 -21.78
N ALA A 516 4.81 -37.99 -20.84
CA ALA A 516 5.29 -36.62 -20.89
C ALA A 516 6.29 -36.36 -22.04
N ASP A 517 7.13 -37.34 -22.40
CA ASP A 517 8.11 -37.21 -23.49
C ASP A 517 7.42 -37.36 -24.86
N VAL A 518 6.43 -38.25 -24.97
CA VAL A 518 5.57 -38.35 -26.16
C VAL A 518 4.80 -37.05 -26.40
N GLU A 519 4.23 -36.46 -25.35
CA GLU A 519 3.54 -35.16 -25.46
C GLU A 519 4.50 -34.00 -25.76
N SER A 520 5.68 -33.98 -25.12
CA SER A 520 6.77 -33.03 -25.39
C SER A 520 7.24 -33.09 -26.84
N ARG A 521 7.46 -34.29 -27.39
CA ARG A 521 7.85 -34.50 -28.80
C ARG A 521 6.75 -34.07 -29.76
N LYS A 522 5.49 -34.37 -29.45
CA LYS A 522 4.32 -33.93 -30.23
C LYS A 522 4.14 -32.41 -30.19
N GLN A 523 4.43 -31.78 -29.05
CA GLN A 523 4.46 -30.33 -28.90
C GLN A 523 5.60 -29.71 -29.72
N ALA A 524 6.82 -30.22 -29.59
CA ALA A 524 7.99 -29.79 -30.37
C ALA A 524 7.77 -29.90 -31.89
N MET A 525 7.06 -30.94 -32.37
CA MET A 525 6.69 -31.03 -33.79
C MET A 525 5.70 -29.93 -34.21
N ARG A 526 4.67 -29.62 -33.41
CA ARG A 526 3.75 -28.51 -33.68
C ARG A 526 4.43 -27.14 -33.60
N ASP A 527 5.37 -26.97 -32.67
CA ASP A 527 6.17 -25.75 -32.54
C ASP A 527 7.10 -25.57 -33.76
N ALA A 528 7.80 -26.62 -34.18
CA ALA A 528 8.63 -26.61 -35.38
C ALA A 528 7.83 -26.38 -36.67
N GLU A 529 6.60 -26.87 -36.75
CA GLU A 529 5.68 -26.58 -37.85
C GLU A 529 5.27 -25.10 -37.86
N ARG A 530 4.83 -24.55 -36.72
CA ARG A 530 4.56 -23.11 -36.56
C ARG A 530 5.77 -22.24 -36.92
N GLU A 531 6.98 -22.63 -36.55
CA GLU A 531 8.20 -21.92 -36.97
C GLU A 531 8.43 -21.97 -38.48
N ARG A 532 8.21 -23.13 -39.12
CA ARG A 532 8.37 -23.27 -40.58
C ARG A 532 7.34 -22.43 -41.33
N GLU A 533 6.12 -22.30 -40.80
CA GLU A 533 5.10 -21.40 -41.34
C GLU A 533 5.46 -19.93 -41.13
N LEU A 534 5.86 -19.54 -39.90
CA LEU A 534 6.25 -18.16 -39.59
C LEU A 534 7.39 -17.69 -40.50
N LYS A 535 8.39 -18.55 -40.76
CA LYS A 535 9.48 -18.32 -41.73
C LYS A 535 9.04 -18.20 -43.20
N LYS A 536 7.80 -18.58 -43.56
CA LYS A 536 7.21 -18.35 -44.89
C LYS A 536 6.40 -17.03 -44.96
N ARG A 537 6.06 -16.41 -43.82
CA ARG A 537 5.29 -15.16 -43.79
C ARG A 537 6.19 -13.96 -44.00
N HIS A 538 5.60 -12.83 -44.37
CA HIS A 538 6.30 -11.57 -44.58
C HIS A 538 6.95 -11.05 -43.27
N GLN A 539 7.97 -10.18 -43.39
CA GLN A 539 8.83 -9.79 -42.25
C GLN A 539 8.09 -9.06 -41.11
N VAL A 540 6.98 -8.38 -41.38
CA VAL A 540 6.21 -7.61 -40.38
C VAL A 540 5.57 -8.53 -39.34
N VAL A 541 4.96 -9.65 -39.76
CA VAL A 541 4.50 -10.73 -38.85
C VAL A 541 5.67 -11.46 -38.19
N GLN A 542 6.79 -11.70 -38.88
CA GLN A 542 7.96 -12.33 -38.25
C GLN A 542 8.57 -11.50 -37.11
N ARG A 543 8.45 -10.16 -37.18
CA ARG A 543 8.97 -9.20 -36.21
C ARG A 543 7.91 -8.71 -35.23
N ASP A 544 6.69 -9.25 -35.32
CA ASP A 544 5.47 -8.86 -34.60
C ASP A 544 5.28 -7.35 -34.41
N LEU A 545 5.46 -6.61 -35.50
CA LEU A 545 5.24 -5.16 -35.51
C LEU A 545 3.74 -4.83 -35.50
N PRO A 546 3.31 -3.68 -34.95
CA PRO A 546 1.90 -3.27 -34.94
C PRO A 546 1.30 -3.25 -36.35
N ARG A 547 0.13 -3.89 -36.50
CA ARG A 547 -0.64 -3.96 -37.76
C ARG A 547 -2.06 -3.42 -37.51
N PRO A 548 -2.67 -2.70 -38.47
CA PRO A 548 -4.04 -2.22 -38.32
C PRO A 548 -5.03 -3.39 -38.34
N SER A 549 -6.04 -3.33 -37.47
CA SER A 549 -7.21 -4.24 -37.55
C SER A 549 -8.23 -3.77 -38.57
N ASP A 550 -8.37 -2.45 -38.75
CA ASP A 550 -9.26 -1.85 -39.74
C ASP A 550 -8.43 -1.45 -40.96
N VAL A 551 -8.65 -2.10 -42.10
CA VAL A 551 -7.89 -1.86 -43.34
C VAL A 551 -8.65 -0.86 -44.21
N ASN A 552 -7.97 0.19 -44.66
CA ASN A 552 -8.60 1.23 -45.48
C ASN A 552 -8.41 0.98 -46.98
N GLU A 553 -9.48 0.57 -47.65
CA GLU A 553 -9.51 0.34 -49.10
C GLU A 553 -9.43 1.63 -49.95
N THR A 554 -9.74 2.81 -49.38
CA THR A 554 -9.75 4.10 -50.10
C THR A 554 -8.36 4.63 -50.50
N ILE A 555 -7.31 3.81 -50.38
CA ILE A 555 -5.93 4.13 -50.75
C ILE A 555 -5.67 3.83 -52.25
N LEU A 556 -6.50 2.97 -52.84
CA LEU A 556 -6.52 2.72 -54.29
C LEU A 556 -7.14 3.93 -55.01
N ARG A 557 -6.53 4.36 -56.12
CA ARG A 557 -7.14 5.38 -56.99
C ARG A 557 -8.21 4.67 -57.85
N PRO A 558 -9.33 5.33 -58.19
CA PRO A 558 -10.29 4.73 -59.10
C PRO A 558 -9.65 4.55 -60.48
N LEU A 559 -9.94 3.44 -61.15
CA LEU A 559 -9.37 3.11 -62.48
C LEU A 559 -9.73 4.12 -63.58
N ASN A 560 -10.76 4.94 -63.34
CA ASN A 560 -11.31 5.93 -64.29
C ASN A 560 -10.83 7.37 -63.99
N VAL A 561 -9.55 7.57 -63.70
CA VAL A 561 -8.97 8.93 -63.63
C VAL A 561 -8.52 9.35 -65.03
N GLU A 562 -9.03 10.50 -65.50
CA GLU A 562 -8.40 11.27 -66.58
C GLU A 562 -7.45 12.31 -65.98
N PRO A 563 -6.19 12.43 -66.45
CA PRO A 563 -5.52 11.62 -67.48
C PRO A 563 -5.14 10.21 -66.99
N PRO A 564 -4.95 9.24 -67.92
CA PRO A 564 -4.64 7.86 -67.57
C PRO A 564 -3.35 7.73 -66.76
N LEU A 565 -3.39 6.84 -65.77
CA LEU A 565 -2.30 6.57 -64.83
C LEU A 565 -0.99 6.22 -65.55
N THR A 566 0.10 6.84 -65.11
CA THR A 566 1.46 6.57 -65.62
C THR A 566 1.86 5.12 -65.31
N GLU A 567 2.78 4.52 -66.07
CA GLU A 567 3.23 3.13 -65.83
C GLU A 567 3.75 2.92 -64.40
N MET A 568 4.51 3.88 -63.87
CA MET A 568 4.93 3.91 -62.46
C MET A 568 3.77 3.94 -61.47
N GLN A 569 2.66 4.61 -61.80
CA GLN A 569 1.47 4.70 -60.95
C GLN A 569 0.64 3.42 -61.00
N LYS A 570 0.57 2.76 -62.17
CA LYS A 570 -0.02 1.42 -62.30
C LYS A 570 0.77 0.38 -61.49
N ALA A 571 2.10 0.45 -61.52
CA ALA A 571 2.95 -0.38 -60.65
C ALA A 571 2.70 -0.07 -59.16
N GLU A 572 2.62 1.21 -58.77
CA GLU A 572 2.27 1.63 -57.40
C GLU A 572 0.92 1.06 -56.93
N GLU A 573 -0.07 0.98 -57.83
CA GLU A 573 -1.40 0.43 -57.54
C GLU A 573 -1.43 -1.09 -57.42
N MET A 574 -0.70 -1.82 -58.27
CA MET A 574 -0.55 -3.28 -58.12
C MET A 574 0.07 -3.63 -56.76
N VAL A 575 1.15 -2.94 -56.37
CA VAL A 575 1.80 -3.12 -55.06
C VAL A 575 0.84 -2.80 -53.90
N LYS A 576 0.03 -1.74 -54.01
CA LYS A 576 -1.00 -1.43 -53.00
C LYS A 576 -2.09 -2.48 -52.92
N LYS A 577 -2.53 -3.05 -54.05
CA LYS A 577 -3.55 -4.10 -54.06
C LYS A 577 -3.06 -5.34 -53.32
N GLU A 578 -1.86 -5.82 -53.63
CA GLU A 578 -1.23 -6.94 -52.92
C GLU A 578 -1.06 -6.65 -51.42
N MET A 579 -0.63 -5.43 -51.06
CA MET A 579 -0.51 -5.01 -49.66
C MET A 579 -1.85 -5.07 -48.91
N ILE A 580 -2.97 -4.69 -49.54
CA ILE A 580 -4.31 -4.78 -48.92
C ILE A 580 -4.72 -6.26 -48.74
N ILE A 581 -4.52 -7.11 -49.76
CA ILE A 581 -4.80 -8.56 -49.68
C ILE A 581 -4.03 -9.20 -48.53
N MET A 582 -2.73 -8.87 -48.39
CA MET A 582 -1.91 -9.31 -47.27
C MET A 582 -2.49 -8.86 -45.92
N LEU A 583 -2.86 -7.59 -45.78
CA LEU A 583 -3.41 -7.06 -44.53
C LEU A 583 -4.73 -7.73 -44.11
N HIS A 584 -5.65 -8.02 -45.04
CA HIS A 584 -6.89 -8.75 -44.71
C HIS A 584 -6.60 -10.21 -44.29
N HIS A 585 -5.67 -10.89 -44.97
CA HIS A 585 -5.24 -12.24 -44.60
C HIS A 585 -4.54 -12.26 -43.22
N ASP A 586 -3.72 -11.26 -42.93
CA ASP A 586 -3.02 -11.14 -41.65
C ASP A 586 -3.94 -10.73 -40.50
N ALA A 587 -4.97 -9.91 -40.74
CA ALA A 587 -5.96 -9.56 -39.73
C ALA A 587 -6.76 -10.80 -39.25
N LEU A 588 -7.12 -11.69 -40.18
CA LEU A 588 -7.83 -12.94 -39.86
C LEU A 588 -6.95 -13.99 -39.18
N HIS A 589 -5.76 -14.27 -39.73
CA HIS A 589 -4.94 -15.38 -39.25
C HIS A 589 -3.93 -14.98 -38.17
N HIS A 590 -3.48 -13.72 -38.14
CA HIS A 590 -2.43 -13.22 -37.23
C HIS A 590 -2.78 -11.83 -36.64
N PRO A 591 -3.94 -11.69 -35.97
CA PRO A 591 -4.37 -10.44 -35.37
C PRO A 591 -3.31 -9.92 -34.39
N TYR A 592 -2.91 -8.66 -34.55
CA TYR A 592 -1.98 -8.01 -33.65
C TYR A 592 -2.64 -7.71 -32.30
N VAL A 593 -2.06 -8.18 -31.20
CA VAL A 593 -2.57 -7.96 -29.84
C VAL A 593 -1.67 -6.94 -29.14
N ASP A 594 -2.15 -5.70 -29.02
CA ASP A 594 -1.44 -4.63 -28.32
C ASP A 594 -1.10 -5.04 -26.85
N PRO A 595 0.20 -5.13 -26.48
CA PRO A 595 0.62 -5.48 -25.11
C PRO A 595 0.31 -4.41 -24.06
N PHE A 596 0.10 -3.16 -24.48
CA PHE A 596 -0.09 -1.99 -23.62
C PHE A 596 -1.54 -1.49 -23.59
N GLY A 597 -2.33 -1.89 -24.59
CA GLY A 597 -3.78 -1.70 -24.63
C GLY A 597 -4.46 -2.29 -23.40
N LYS A 598 -5.28 -1.50 -22.72
CA LYS A 598 -6.16 -2.03 -21.66
C LYS A 598 -7.01 -3.13 -22.28
N ARG A 599 -7.01 -4.34 -21.70
CA ARG A 599 -7.92 -5.44 -22.06
C ARG A 599 -9.38 -4.99 -21.84
N GLY A 600 -9.94 -4.30 -22.83
CA GLY A 600 -11.36 -4.04 -22.95
C GLY A 600 -12.08 -5.37 -23.09
N LYS A 601 -13.05 -5.62 -22.21
CA LYS A 601 -13.95 -6.76 -22.39
C LYS A 601 -14.86 -6.48 -23.59
N GLY A 602 -15.03 -7.47 -24.47
CA GLY A 602 -16.18 -7.54 -25.37
C GLY A 602 -15.83 -7.71 -26.85
N ALA A 603 -15.86 -8.96 -27.31
CA ALA A 603 -16.64 -9.41 -28.46
C ALA A 603 -17.05 -8.37 -29.53
N GLY A 604 -16.08 -7.73 -30.17
CA GLY A 604 -16.27 -6.94 -31.41
C GLY A 604 -15.69 -7.60 -32.67
N SER A 605 -14.99 -8.74 -32.53
CA SER A 605 -14.16 -9.30 -33.62
C SER A 605 -14.95 -10.01 -34.73
N SER A 606 -16.21 -10.42 -34.49
CA SER A 606 -16.96 -11.21 -35.46
C SER A 606 -17.45 -10.39 -36.67
N SER A 607 -17.68 -9.08 -36.51
CA SER A 607 -18.07 -8.19 -37.62
C SER A 607 -16.93 -7.97 -38.60
N ASN A 608 -15.76 -7.53 -38.12
CA ASN A 608 -14.62 -7.20 -38.97
C ASN A 608 -14.07 -8.47 -39.67
N ASN A 609 -14.13 -9.63 -39.00
CA ASN A 609 -13.75 -10.90 -39.63
C ASN A 609 -14.63 -11.23 -40.85
N ALA A 610 -15.92 -10.91 -40.84
CA ALA A 610 -16.80 -11.16 -41.99
C ALA A 610 -16.41 -10.28 -43.20
N GLU A 611 -16.05 -9.02 -42.95
CA GLU A 611 -15.55 -8.09 -43.98
C GLU A 611 -14.25 -8.62 -44.61
N HIS A 612 -13.26 -9.00 -43.79
CA HIS A 612 -12.01 -9.56 -44.31
C HIS A 612 -12.19 -10.87 -45.09
N ILE A 613 -13.09 -11.76 -44.64
CA ILE A 613 -13.41 -13.01 -45.37
C ILE A 613 -14.01 -12.65 -46.74
N SER A 614 -15.03 -11.79 -46.78
CA SER A 614 -15.68 -11.38 -48.03
C SER A 614 -14.75 -10.72 -49.05
N PHE A 615 -13.72 -10.00 -48.57
CA PHE A 615 -12.70 -9.39 -49.42
C PHE A 615 -11.72 -10.44 -49.99
N LEU A 616 -11.32 -11.44 -49.20
CA LEU A 616 -10.40 -12.50 -49.63
C LEU A 616 -11.06 -13.54 -50.53
N ASP A 617 -12.38 -13.76 -50.39
CA ASP A 617 -13.17 -14.55 -51.34
C ASP A 617 -13.18 -13.92 -52.75
N GLN A 618 -13.08 -12.58 -52.83
CA GLN A 618 -12.96 -11.84 -54.09
C GLN A 618 -11.50 -11.66 -54.56
N ASN A 619 -10.53 -11.60 -53.63
CA ASN A 619 -9.12 -11.40 -53.90
C ASN A 619 -8.27 -12.44 -53.15
N ILE A 620 -8.04 -13.58 -53.80
CA ILE A 620 -7.37 -14.75 -53.22
C ILE A 620 -5.93 -14.42 -52.83
N TYR A 621 -5.53 -14.79 -51.61
CA TYR A 621 -4.14 -14.69 -51.16
C TYR A 621 -3.27 -15.83 -51.72
N GLU A 622 -2.30 -15.48 -52.56
CA GLU A 622 -1.36 -16.44 -53.16
C GLU A 622 -0.20 -16.80 -52.21
N LYS A 623 0.10 -18.10 -52.08
CA LYS A 623 1.16 -18.62 -51.20
C LYS A 623 2.48 -18.79 -51.96
N ILE A 624 3.32 -17.76 -51.92
CA ILE A 624 4.64 -17.71 -52.58
C ILE A 624 5.59 -18.80 -52.06
N SER A 625 6.35 -19.45 -52.95
CA SER A 625 7.37 -20.44 -52.59
C SER A 625 8.61 -19.80 -51.95
N LYS A 626 9.34 -20.59 -51.14
CA LYS A 626 10.65 -20.18 -50.60
C LYS A 626 11.71 -19.96 -51.68
N GLU A 627 11.57 -20.62 -52.82
CA GLU A 627 12.49 -20.47 -53.95
C GLU A 627 12.25 -19.15 -54.69
N ASP A 628 10.99 -18.74 -54.85
CA ASP A 628 10.65 -17.51 -55.55
C ASP A 628 10.94 -16.29 -54.67
N MET A 629 10.77 -16.39 -53.34
CA MET A 629 11.28 -15.40 -52.38
C MET A 629 12.80 -15.21 -52.46
N LYS A 630 13.58 -16.27 -52.73
CA LYS A 630 15.03 -16.17 -52.94
C LYS A 630 15.35 -15.48 -54.26
N LYS A 631 14.76 -15.92 -55.37
CA LYS A 631 14.94 -15.30 -56.70
C LYS A 631 14.57 -13.81 -56.66
N ALA A 632 13.47 -13.46 -56.01
CA ALA A 632 13.07 -12.06 -55.80
C ALA A 632 14.08 -11.27 -54.97
N SER A 633 14.66 -11.87 -53.91
CA SER A 633 15.72 -11.21 -53.13
C SER A 633 17.01 -11.01 -53.94
N GLU A 634 17.37 -11.96 -54.80
CA GLU A 634 18.54 -11.87 -55.68
C GLU A 634 18.34 -10.79 -56.76
N LEU A 635 17.15 -10.72 -57.37
CA LEU A 635 16.77 -9.65 -58.30
C LEU A 635 16.80 -8.27 -57.62
N LEU A 636 16.22 -8.14 -56.42
CA LEU A 636 16.27 -6.90 -55.66
C LEU A 636 17.71 -6.48 -55.32
N THR A 637 18.61 -7.41 -55.00
CA THR A 637 20.03 -7.06 -54.79
C THR A 637 20.69 -6.54 -56.07
N GLN A 638 20.38 -7.13 -57.23
CA GLN A 638 20.88 -6.66 -58.53
C GLN A 638 20.32 -5.27 -58.88
N GLU A 639 19.02 -5.04 -58.68
CA GLU A 639 18.40 -3.73 -58.89
C GLU A 639 18.96 -2.67 -57.93
N MET A 640 19.17 -3.02 -56.65
CA MET A 640 19.81 -2.13 -55.68
C MET A 640 21.26 -1.78 -56.09
N GLU A 641 22.03 -2.72 -56.60
CA GLU A 641 23.37 -2.45 -57.15
C GLU A 641 23.31 -1.53 -58.38
N VAL A 642 22.37 -1.75 -59.30
CA VAL A 642 22.15 -0.88 -60.46
C VAL A 642 21.76 0.54 -60.04
N VAL A 643 20.87 0.71 -59.06
CA VAL A 643 20.49 2.02 -58.51
C VAL A 643 21.66 2.69 -57.77
N LYS A 644 22.43 1.93 -56.98
CA LYS A 644 23.61 2.42 -56.25
C LYS A 644 24.65 3.02 -57.20
N HIS A 645 24.92 2.35 -58.32
CA HIS A 645 25.85 2.85 -59.35
C HIS A 645 25.23 3.92 -60.26
N GLY A 646 23.97 3.77 -60.66
CA GLY A 646 23.31 4.64 -61.64
C GLY A 646 22.85 5.99 -61.10
N MET A 647 22.55 6.09 -59.80
CA MET A 647 22.13 7.35 -59.14
C MET A 647 23.23 8.00 -58.28
N SER A 648 24.45 7.45 -58.29
CA SER A 648 25.58 7.91 -57.46
C SER A 648 25.27 7.98 -55.95
N HIS A 649 24.31 7.19 -55.48
CA HIS A 649 24.03 7.04 -54.05
C HIS A 649 25.03 6.04 -53.46
N GLY A 650 26.06 6.56 -52.78
CA GLY A 650 26.96 5.74 -51.97
C GLY A 650 26.26 5.08 -50.78
N ASP A 651 27.02 4.38 -49.94
CA ASP A 651 26.48 3.82 -48.70
C ASP A 651 26.03 4.95 -47.76
N LEU A 652 24.72 5.20 -47.73
CA LEU A 652 24.09 6.18 -46.84
C LEU A 652 24.33 5.74 -45.39
N PRO A 653 25.01 6.55 -44.55
CA PRO A 653 25.19 6.20 -43.15
C PRO A 653 23.83 6.16 -42.46
N ILE A 654 23.70 5.27 -41.46
CA ILE A 654 22.46 5.09 -40.68
C ILE A 654 21.97 6.42 -40.09
N ASP A 655 22.89 7.33 -39.77
CA ASP A 655 22.59 8.66 -39.23
C ASP A 655 21.91 9.58 -40.26
N ALA A 656 22.29 9.50 -41.55
CA ALA A 656 21.61 10.25 -42.61
C ALA A 656 20.20 9.69 -42.87
N TYR A 657 20.03 8.37 -42.80
CA TYR A 657 18.70 7.76 -42.83
C TYR A 657 17.86 8.19 -41.63
N ASN A 658 18.41 8.18 -40.42
CA ASN A 658 17.73 8.62 -39.20
C ASN A 658 17.31 10.09 -39.30
N GLN A 659 18.18 10.97 -39.81
CA GLN A 659 17.85 12.39 -40.00
C GLN A 659 16.68 12.57 -40.98
N VAL A 660 16.74 11.96 -42.18
CA VAL A 660 15.65 12.04 -43.16
C VAL A 660 14.36 11.41 -42.62
N TRP A 661 14.47 10.31 -41.86
CA TRP A 661 13.34 9.68 -41.19
C TRP A 661 12.71 10.58 -40.14
N GLU A 662 13.49 11.25 -39.28
CA GLU A 662 12.99 12.21 -38.30
C GLU A 662 12.37 13.44 -38.98
N GLU A 663 12.98 13.96 -40.05
CA GLU A 663 12.41 15.05 -40.85
C GLU A 663 11.06 14.65 -41.45
N CYS A 664 10.94 13.46 -42.07
CA CYS A 664 9.66 12.93 -42.57
C CYS A 664 8.65 12.64 -41.46
N TYR A 665 9.07 12.09 -40.32
CA TYR A 665 8.19 11.77 -39.20
C TYR A 665 7.70 13.02 -38.46
N SER A 666 8.52 14.08 -38.38
CA SER A 666 8.13 15.39 -37.82
C SER A 666 6.98 16.03 -38.62
N GLN A 667 6.93 15.77 -39.93
CA GLN A 667 5.85 16.21 -40.81
C GLN A 667 4.56 15.42 -40.63
N VAL A 668 4.55 14.31 -39.87
CA VAL A 668 3.38 13.45 -39.65
C VAL A 668 2.83 13.62 -38.23
N LEU A 669 1.55 13.94 -38.14
CA LEU A 669 0.87 14.33 -36.91
C LEU A 669 -0.42 13.50 -36.72
N TYR A 670 -0.53 12.80 -35.60
CA TYR A 670 -1.74 12.07 -35.23
C TYR A 670 -2.77 13.01 -34.59
N LEU A 671 -3.99 13.07 -35.12
CA LEU A 671 -5.08 13.87 -34.56
C LEU A 671 -5.98 12.99 -33.67
N PRO A 672 -5.98 13.17 -32.33
CA PRO A 672 -6.75 12.31 -31.44
C PRO A 672 -8.26 12.42 -31.66
N GLY A 673 -8.80 13.63 -31.82
CA GLY A 673 -10.22 13.85 -32.13
C GLY A 673 -10.73 13.30 -33.47
N GLN A 674 -9.84 12.92 -34.40
CA GLN A 674 -10.21 12.34 -35.71
C GLN A 674 -9.67 10.91 -35.94
N ASN A 675 -8.91 10.37 -34.98
CA ASN A 675 -8.16 9.10 -35.10
C ASN A 675 -7.38 8.94 -36.42
N ARG A 676 -6.82 10.03 -36.96
CA ARG A 676 -6.17 10.05 -38.28
C ARG A 676 -4.79 10.71 -38.24
N TYR A 677 -3.86 10.16 -38.99
CA TYR A 677 -2.58 10.82 -39.30
C TYR A 677 -2.76 11.83 -40.44
N THR A 678 -2.29 13.06 -40.22
CA THR A 678 -2.30 14.15 -41.20
C THR A 678 -0.89 14.76 -41.30
N ARG A 679 -0.62 15.49 -42.40
CA ARG A 679 0.63 16.27 -42.48
C ARG A 679 0.52 17.50 -41.58
N ALA A 680 1.56 17.78 -40.79
CA ALA A 680 1.61 18.89 -39.86
C ALA A 680 1.19 20.22 -40.52
N ASN A 681 1.63 20.47 -41.75
CA ASN A 681 1.29 21.67 -42.54
C ASN A 681 -0.21 21.84 -42.83
N LEU A 682 -1.00 20.75 -42.88
CA LEU A 682 -2.44 20.78 -43.16
C LEU A 682 -3.32 20.83 -41.90
N SER A 683 -2.74 20.57 -40.72
CA SER A 683 -3.45 20.58 -39.43
C SER A 683 -3.57 22.00 -38.83
N SER A 684 -4.70 22.30 -38.17
CA SER A 684 -4.88 23.60 -37.50
C SER A 684 -3.98 23.73 -36.25
N LYS A 685 -3.78 24.96 -35.76
CA LYS A 685 -2.99 25.20 -34.53
C LYS A 685 -3.56 24.44 -33.31
N LYS A 686 -4.89 24.30 -33.23
CA LYS A 686 -5.56 23.57 -32.14
C LYS A 686 -5.26 22.07 -32.21
N ASP A 687 -5.37 21.48 -33.40
CA ASP A 687 -5.16 20.05 -33.61
C ASP A 687 -3.68 19.65 -33.39
N ARG A 688 -2.73 20.57 -33.71
CA ARG A 688 -1.31 20.43 -33.34
C ARG A 688 -1.08 20.38 -31.84
N ILE A 689 -1.76 21.23 -31.07
CA ILE A 689 -1.64 21.25 -29.60
C ILE A 689 -2.17 19.93 -29.02
N GLU A 690 -3.37 19.50 -29.43
CA GLU A 690 -3.97 18.23 -28.96
C GLU A 690 -3.09 17.01 -29.26
N SER A 691 -2.45 16.99 -30.44
CA SER A 691 -1.48 15.95 -30.81
C SER A 691 -0.22 15.99 -29.94
N LEU A 692 0.32 17.18 -29.66
CA LEU A 692 1.51 17.36 -28.82
C LEU A 692 1.22 17.01 -27.35
N GLU A 693 0.04 17.35 -26.83
CA GLU A 693 -0.43 16.91 -25.52
C GLU A 693 -0.51 15.38 -25.45
N LYS A 694 -1.06 14.72 -26.48
CA LYS A 694 -1.11 13.26 -26.56
C LYS A 694 0.28 12.63 -26.63
N LYS A 695 1.22 13.19 -27.41
CA LYS A 695 2.63 12.75 -27.46
C LYS A 695 3.31 12.92 -26.08
N LEU A 696 3.07 14.05 -25.40
CA LEU A 696 3.60 14.35 -24.08
C LEU A 696 3.07 13.36 -23.02
N GLU A 697 1.78 13.02 -23.05
CA GLU A 697 1.21 12.05 -22.11
C GLU A 697 1.71 10.62 -22.37
N THR A 698 1.92 10.23 -23.64
CA THR A 698 2.58 8.97 -23.99
C THR A 698 4.03 8.95 -23.46
N ASN A 699 4.79 10.04 -23.65
CA ASN A 699 6.16 10.17 -23.12
C ASN A 699 6.21 10.14 -21.58
N ARG A 700 5.22 10.73 -20.90
CA ARG A 700 5.05 10.55 -19.44
C ARG A 700 4.80 9.09 -19.08
N GLY A 701 3.99 8.38 -19.85
CA GLY A 701 3.83 6.92 -19.76
C GLY A 701 5.18 6.20 -19.78
N HIS A 702 5.93 6.35 -20.87
CA HIS A 702 7.27 5.78 -21.05
C HIS A 702 8.22 6.14 -19.89
N MET A 703 8.34 7.43 -19.57
CA MET A 703 9.16 7.93 -18.46
C MET A 703 8.78 7.24 -17.13
N THR A 704 7.50 7.07 -16.80
CA THR A 704 7.13 6.37 -15.56
C THR A 704 7.39 4.88 -15.60
N THR A 705 7.36 4.22 -16.76
CA THR A 705 7.72 2.80 -16.88
C THR A 705 9.22 2.58 -16.83
N GLU A 706 9.99 3.39 -17.55
CA GLU A 706 11.46 3.33 -17.62
C GLU A 706 12.08 3.74 -16.29
N ALA A 707 11.63 4.83 -15.65
CA ALA A 707 12.09 5.20 -14.31
C ALA A 707 11.80 4.10 -13.27
N LYS A 708 10.69 3.35 -13.40
CA LYS A 708 10.42 2.18 -12.54
C LYS A 708 11.33 0.99 -12.85
N GLN A 709 11.75 0.80 -14.10
CA GLN A 709 12.71 -0.24 -14.48
C GLN A 709 14.13 0.15 -14.04
N ALA A 710 14.59 1.37 -14.33
CA ALA A 710 15.83 1.95 -13.87
C ALA A 710 15.94 1.88 -12.34
N ALA A 711 14.94 2.36 -11.59
CA ALA A 711 14.96 2.29 -10.12
C ALA A 711 14.97 0.84 -9.56
N LYS A 712 14.48 -0.16 -10.31
CA LYS A 712 14.65 -1.58 -9.93
C LYS A 712 16.07 -2.06 -10.21
N MET A 713 16.63 -1.70 -11.36
CA MET A 713 18.01 -2.04 -11.74
C MET A 713 19.03 -1.38 -10.81
N GLU A 714 18.89 -0.09 -10.54
CA GLU A 714 19.68 0.66 -9.56
C GLU A 714 19.60 0.04 -8.16
N LYS A 715 18.41 -0.35 -7.68
CA LYS A 715 18.29 -1.04 -6.38
C LYS A 715 19.01 -2.39 -6.39
N LYS A 716 18.91 -3.16 -7.46
CA LYS A 716 19.63 -4.44 -7.62
C LYS A 716 21.15 -4.22 -7.66
N LEU A 717 21.62 -3.25 -8.45
CA LEU A 717 23.02 -2.86 -8.53
C LEU A 717 23.52 -2.30 -7.19
N LYS A 718 22.75 -1.49 -6.46
CA LYS A 718 23.13 -0.95 -5.15
C LYS A 718 23.24 -2.04 -4.08
N ILE A 719 22.44 -3.11 -4.15
CA ILE A 719 22.57 -4.28 -3.27
C ILE A 719 23.83 -5.08 -3.59
N LEU A 720 24.12 -5.32 -4.88
CA LEU A 720 25.27 -6.14 -5.30
C LEU A 720 26.61 -5.37 -5.21
N LEU A 721 26.65 -4.14 -5.70
CA LEU A 721 27.83 -3.30 -5.80
C LEU A 721 28.05 -2.40 -4.59
N GLY A 722 27.04 -2.11 -3.77
CA GLY A 722 27.18 -1.20 -2.63
C GLY A 722 28.27 -1.65 -1.64
N GLY A 723 28.34 -2.95 -1.34
CA GLY A 723 29.41 -3.52 -0.51
C GLY A 723 30.79 -3.43 -1.18
N TYR A 724 30.87 -3.63 -2.49
CA TYR A 724 32.12 -3.46 -3.25
C TYR A 724 32.55 -1.99 -3.35
N GLN A 725 31.62 -1.05 -3.49
CA GLN A 725 31.87 0.38 -3.44
C GLN A 725 32.41 0.79 -2.07
N SER A 726 31.77 0.38 -0.97
CA SER A 726 32.29 0.67 0.38
C SER A 726 33.69 0.07 0.62
N ARG A 727 33.97 -1.13 0.09
CA ARG A 727 35.31 -1.73 0.13
C ARG A 727 36.31 -0.93 -0.72
N ALA A 728 35.92 -0.52 -1.92
CA ALA A 728 36.76 0.28 -2.81
C ALA A 728 37.10 1.65 -2.19
N THR A 729 36.13 2.36 -1.61
CA THR A 729 36.38 3.63 -0.89
C THR A 729 37.28 3.42 0.32
N GLY A 730 37.15 2.31 1.03
CA GLY A 730 38.05 1.95 2.13
C GLY A 730 39.49 1.70 1.66
N LEU A 731 39.66 0.95 0.57
CA LEU A 731 40.98 0.68 -0.03
C LEU A 731 41.63 1.95 -0.61
N ILE A 732 40.86 2.81 -1.29
CA ILE A 732 41.33 4.10 -1.80
C ILE A 732 41.83 4.98 -0.64
N LYS A 733 41.06 5.05 0.46
CA LYS A 733 41.50 5.78 1.64
C LYS A 733 42.77 5.19 2.25
N GLN A 734 42.83 3.88 2.47
CA GLN A 734 44.03 3.22 3.00
C GLN A 734 45.27 3.46 2.11
N LEU A 735 45.09 3.47 0.80
CA LEU A 735 46.17 3.74 -0.15
C LEU A 735 46.62 5.21 -0.08
N SER A 736 45.71 6.16 0.10
CA SER A 736 46.03 7.57 0.37
C SER A 736 46.77 7.74 1.70
N ASP A 737 46.23 7.17 2.79
CA ASP A 737 46.83 7.25 4.14
C ASP A 737 48.25 6.63 4.16
N LEU A 738 48.54 5.64 3.29
CA LEU A 738 49.87 5.05 3.10
C LEU A 738 50.80 5.91 2.25
N TRP A 739 50.30 6.62 1.24
CA TRP A 739 51.09 7.58 0.47
C TRP A 739 51.58 8.73 1.34
N ASP A 740 50.70 9.32 2.17
CA ASP A 740 51.08 10.36 3.14
C ASP A 740 52.17 9.88 4.11
N GLN A 741 52.09 8.62 4.56
CA GLN A 741 53.12 8.00 5.42
C GLN A 741 54.45 7.77 4.69
N ILE A 742 54.42 7.40 3.40
CA ILE A 742 55.63 7.24 2.57
C ILE A 742 56.31 8.59 2.36
N GLU A 743 55.55 9.66 2.08
CA GLU A 743 56.11 11.01 1.95
C GLU A 743 56.71 11.52 3.27
N GLN A 744 56.03 11.32 4.40
CA GLN A 744 56.56 11.67 5.72
C GLN A 744 57.84 10.89 6.04
N ALA A 745 57.85 9.57 5.84
CA ALA A 745 59.02 8.73 6.09
C ALA A 745 60.20 9.07 5.15
N HIS A 746 59.93 9.48 3.91
CA HIS A 746 60.97 9.93 2.98
C HIS A 746 61.55 11.29 3.39
N LEU A 747 60.70 12.22 3.83
CA LEU A 747 61.14 13.50 4.39
C LEU A 747 61.97 13.30 5.66
N GLU A 748 61.50 12.45 6.59
CA GLU A 748 62.25 12.07 7.79
C GLU A 748 63.62 11.47 7.42
N LEU A 749 63.67 10.51 6.48
CA LEU A 749 64.92 9.90 6.01
C LEU A 749 65.91 10.96 5.49
N CYS A 750 65.47 11.86 4.61
CA CYS A 750 66.31 12.95 4.10
C CYS A 750 66.78 13.89 5.23
N THR A 751 65.90 14.24 6.17
CA THR A 751 66.29 15.10 7.30
C THR A 751 67.29 14.41 8.22
N PHE A 752 67.15 13.11 8.49
CA PHE A 752 68.10 12.34 9.32
C PHE A 752 69.43 12.10 8.60
N GLU A 753 69.44 11.97 7.28
CA GLU A 753 70.68 11.87 6.51
C GLU A 753 71.49 13.18 6.57
N GLU A 754 70.83 14.34 6.46
CA GLU A 754 71.46 15.64 6.68
C GLU A 754 71.85 15.88 8.16
N LEU A 755 71.00 15.50 9.12
CA LEU A 755 71.33 15.59 10.55
C LEU A 755 72.57 14.75 10.89
N LYS A 756 72.67 13.55 10.30
CA LYS A 756 73.83 12.68 10.47
C LYS A 756 75.09 13.32 9.91
N LYS A 757 75.07 13.87 8.69
CA LYS A 757 76.20 14.63 8.12
C LYS A 757 76.62 15.78 9.04
N HIS A 758 75.66 16.47 9.64
CA HIS A 758 75.93 17.55 10.59
C HIS A 758 76.58 17.06 11.89
N GLU A 759 76.09 15.97 12.50
CA GLU A 759 76.70 15.36 13.69
C GLU A 759 78.10 14.77 13.40
N ASP A 760 78.28 14.12 12.25
CA ASP A 760 79.58 13.60 11.78
C ASP A 760 80.64 14.72 11.66
N ILE A 761 80.22 15.98 11.40
CA ILE A 761 81.08 17.18 11.39
C ILE A 761 81.21 17.81 12.79
N ALA A 762 80.15 17.80 13.59
CA ALA A 762 80.11 18.45 14.91
C ALA A 762 80.92 17.68 15.98
N ILE A 763 80.88 16.35 15.96
CA ILE A 763 81.55 15.50 16.95
C ILE A 763 83.08 15.68 16.93
N PRO A 764 83.79 15.61 15.77
CA PRO A 764 85.24 15.81 15.73
C PRO A 764 85.66 17.20 16.24
N ARG A 765 84.98 18.27 15.80
CA ARG A 765 85.27 19.65 16.25
C ARG A 765 85.13 19.81 17.77
N ARG A 766 84.09 19.20 18.36
CA ARG A 766 83.89 19.23 19.81
C ARG A 766 84.97 18.45 20.56
N GLN A 767 85.42 17.30 20.03
CA GLN A 767 86.53 16.55 20.61
C GLN A 767 87.87 17.29 20.51
N GLU A 768 88.13 17.96 19.37
CA GLU A 768 89.35 18.73 19.15
C GLU A 768 89.44 19.93 20.09
N SER A 769 88.39 20.75 20.19
CA SER A 769 88.31 21.86 21.16
C SER A 769 88.54 21.41 22.60
N LEU A 770 87.97 20.26 23.01
CA LEU A 770 88.17 19.71 24.35
C LEU A 770 89.60 19.17 24.55
N ARG A 771 90.24 18.63 23.52
CA ARG A 771 91.67 18.21 23.58
C ARG A 771 92.59 19.41 23.73
N GLU A 772 92.34 20.50 23.00
CA GLU A 772 93.09 21.75 23.15
C GLU A 772 92.93 22.36 24.55
N ASP A 773 91.70 22.40 25.08
CA ASP A 773 91.44 22.88 26.45
C ASP A 773 92.15 22.03 27.51
N VAL A 774 92.09 20.70 27.39
CA VAL A 774 92.80 19.79 28.30
C VAL A 774 94.31 19.94 28.18
N ALA A 775 94.85 20.11 26.97
CA ALA A 775 96.29 20.34 26.77
C ALA A 775 96.75 21.63 27.46
N ARG A 776 96.02 22.74 27.27
CA ARG A 776 96.29 24.02 27.97
C ARG A 776 96.23 23.89 29.49
N GLN A 777 95.30 23.10 30.03
CA GLN A 777 95.23 22.84 31.47
C GLN A 777 96.43 21.99 31.96
N GLN A 778 96.83 20.96 31.21
CA GLN A 778 97.99 20.12 31.55
C GLN A 778 99.32 20.88 31.51
N GLU A 779 99.51 21.81 30.56
CA GLU A 779 100.70 22.67 30.52
C GLU A 779 100.77 23.57 31.76
N ARG A 780 99.66 24.24 32.09
CA ARG A 780 99.56 25.07 33.30
C ARG A 780 99.77 24.27 34.59
N GLU A 781 99.28 23.02 34.65
CA GLU A 781 99.51 22.14 35.79
C GLU A 781 101.01 21.80 35.93
N LYS A 782 101.68 21.44 34.83
CA LYS A 782 103.14 21.15 34.83
C LYS A 782 103.96 22.35 35.30
N GLU A 783 103.66 23.56 34.82
CA GLU A 783 104.34 24.79 35.28
C GLU A 783 104.16 25.02 36.79
N LEU A 784 102.97 24.80 37.32
CA LEU A 784 102.69 24.96 38.75
C LEU A 784 103.40 23.89 39.59
N GLN A 785 103.46 22.64 39.11
CA GLN A 785 104.22 21.57 39.75
C GLN A 785 105.73 21.86 39.77
N GLN A 786 106.29 22.40 38.68
CA GLN A 786 107.70 22.83 38.62
C GLN A 786 108.00 23.94 39.64
N ARG A 787 107.20 25.02 39.67
CA ARG A 787 107.37 26.10 40.66
C ARG A 787 107.26 25.61 42.11
N TYR A 788 106.42 24.60 42.36
CA TYR A 788 106.33 23.99 43.69
C TYR A 788 107.59 23.18 44.05
N ALA A 789 108.18 22.47 43.09
CA ALA A 789 109.45 21.78 43.27
C ALA A 789 110.61 22.77 43.52
N ASP A 790 110.66 23.89 42.79
CA ASP A 790 111.66 24.94 43.00
C ASP A 790 111.54 25.55 44.41
N LEU A 791 110.32 25.82 44.89
CA LEU A 791 110.07 26.31 46.26
C LEU A 791 110.44 25.30 47.35
N LEU A 792 110.31 23.99 47.08
CA LEU A 792 110.83 22.96 47.99
C LEU A 792 112.36 22.98 48.03
N LEU A 793 113.02 23.15 46.90
CA LEU A 793 114.48 23.23 46.81
C LEU A 793 115.03 24.50 47.49
N GLU A 794 114.37 25.66 47.33
CA GLU A 794 114.67 26.87 48.09
C GLU A 794 114.49 26.66 49.60
N LYS A 795 113.41 26.00 50.02
CA LYS A 795 113.16 25.68 51.43
C LYS A 795 114.24 24.74 52.00
N GLU A 796 114.65 23.73 51.25
CA GLU A 796 115.74 22.83 51.65
C GLU A 796 117.09 23.56 51.73
N GLY A 797 117.38 24.45 50.77
CA GLY A 797 118.57 25.33 50.82
C GLY A 797 118.57 26.29 52.01
N LEU A 798 117.43 26.91 52.32
CA LEU A 798 117.27 27.79 53.49
C LEU A 798 117.31 27.04 54.83
N LEU A 799 116.94 25.76 54.85
CA LEU A 799 117.13 24.88 56.01
C LEU A 799 118.60 24.47 56.15
N ALA A 800 119.27 24.12 55.06
CA ALA A 800 120.70 23.77 55.04
C ALA A 800 121.59 24.95 55.43
N ALA A 801 121.24 26.19 55.07
CA ALA A 801 121.93 27.41 55.47
C ALA A 801 121.66 27.86 56.92
N LYS A 802 120.86 27.10 57.68
CA LYS A 802 120.49 27.37 59.08
C LYS A 802 121.20 26.49 60.10
N TYR A 803 122.03 25.56 59.62
CA TYR A 803 122.93 24.67 60.37
C TYR A 803 124.39 25.00 60.03
#